data_AF-A0A4Q5ATT0-F1
#
_entry.id   AF-A0A4Q5ATT0-F1
#
_cell.length_a   1.000
_cell.length_b   1.000
_cell.length_c   1.000
_cell.angle_alpha   90.00
_cell.angle_beta   90.00
_cell.angle_gamma   90.00
#
_symmetry.space_group_name_H-M   'P 1'
#
loop_
_entity.id
_entity.type
_entity.pdbx_description
1 polymer ?
#
loop_
_entity_poly.entity_id
_entity_poly.type
_entity_poly.pdbx_seq_one_letter_code
_entity_poly.pdbx_strand_id
1 'polypeptide(L)'
;MTGDPEVTTFQADDGRQVVKIDYTGIGYKYYTQTGATNAVYLNNVPDAISGTYPWQICMVSPTTKIDTKADPATPPADTTYVQGADKDVYLVGQGTWTINAAKETRTTELSQGNAADMFESHTTSNDLSAMNSLDAYNDDPTLMRFAVSVSNNESQPLQHIREFVAIPKSTGDSTFALNLTGPVTFDNLNGSGTSLPSYTVRYSTQPVAFTTALGSEPSTDGYVEAADVKEWSAIQSLVIDMDTLPAATVMGRFILNCSDETLYQDAQKSVALETGLYAQKTDGSAMQPLVITKSDKGVATISVTGQSTVIARLHWQVDGVDHYAALDDLTHSYANNLDEFPALGLDYPTHTSGMSSADKALIPEGYVMKDKEPTIIGDASAVYPGKGWVTGVAVPGTMTRYNYNGSVVQYELVPKAVLQWARAYNGTLADRFGGGIPADAADEQGNPQELADAAYMRALSVDGGGAMARLSIPKISVNIAVYHTTLDDVLSKGVGHIYGTALPVGDPHTYTVLAAHSGGVQGMLFTRLSEMRQGDVFYLDVLGGEQGYRITDVRTITPERMERTLQQIRDAHQSGDATVTMVTCTPIGVNTDRLLVTGVRAPVPQSIPAASTQRDGTLIAVGVGVAVFALALAAAIVVRRRSWCGGERSAGMARVLAEHA
;
A
#
# COMPACT_ATOMS: atom_id res chain seq x y z
N MET A 1 15.32 23.95 5.93
CA MET A 1 16.11 22.71 6.09
C MET A 1 15.39 21.66 5.28
N THR A 2 16.09 20.95 4.41
CA THR A 2 15.48 20.06 3.40
C THR A 2 15.55 18.58 3.78
N GLY A 3 15.96 18.25 5.01
CA GLY A 3 16.03 16.89 5.54
C GLY A 3 16.68 16.86 6.93
N ASP A 4 16.61 15.70 7.59
CA ASP A 4 17.33 15.40 8.83
C ASP A 4 18.80 15.03 8.52
N PRO A 5 19.75 15.30 9.43
CA PRO A 5 21.15 14.89 9.23
C PRO A 5 21.29 13.37 9.25
N GLU A 6 22.20 12.84 8.45
CA GLU A 6 22.53 11.42 8.48
C GLU A 6 23.40 11.12 9.70
N VAL A 7 22.95 10.19 10.55
CA VAL A 7 23.71 9.74 11.72
C VAL A 7 24.30 8.38 11.43
N THR A 8 25.63 8.26 11.56
CA THR A 8 26.34 6.99 11.37
C THR A 8 27.31 6.78 12.53
N THR A 9 27.72 5.54 12.74
CA THR A 9 28.77 5.23 13.72
C THR A 9 29.92 4.46 13.09
N PHE A 10 31.13 4.68 13.61
CA PHE A 10 32.31 3.90 13.25
C PHE A 10 33.24 3.76 14.46
N GLN A 11 34.20 2.84 14.39
CA GLN A 11 35.20 2.65 15.44
C GLN A 11 36.50 3.37 15.07
N ALA A 12 37.04 4.14 16.00
CA ALA A 12 38.40 4.68 15.93
C ALA A 12 39.44 3.59 16.17
N ASP A 13 40.71 3.87 15.88
CA ASP A 13 41.80 2.89 16.02
C ASP A 13 42.09 2.50 17.48
N ASP A 14 41.76 3.39 18.42
CA ASP A 14 41.82 3.15 19.86
C ASP A 14 40.61 2.37 20.43
N GLY A 15 39.66 1.97 19.57
CA GLY A 15 38.47 1.21 19.93
C GLY A 15 37.32 2.04 20.51
N ARG A 16 37.37 3.37 20.42
CA ARG A 16 36.24 4.24 20.75
C ARG A 16 35.24 4.29 19.59
N GLN A 17 33.96 4.21 19.92
CA GLN A 17 32.89 4.47 18.96
C GLN A 17 32.79 5.98 18.70
N VAL A 18 32.77 6.36 17.43
CA VAL A 18 32.55 7.72 16.96
C VAL A 18 31.15 7.78 16.35
N VAL A 19 30.37 8.77 16.78
CA VAL A 19 29.08 9.11 16.17
C VAL A 19 29.31 10.27 15.21
N LYS A 20 29.09 10.05 13.92
CA LYS A 20 29.14 11.07 12.87
C LYS A 20 27.73 11.58 12.62
N ILE A 21 27.58 12.90 12.64
CA ILE A 21 26.34 13.58 12.25
C ILE A 21 26.65 14.40 11.00
N ASP A 22 26.16 13.93 9.84
CA ASP A 22 26.44 14.51 8.54
C ASP A 22 25.32 15.46 8.11
N TYR A 23 25.68 16.74 7.97
CA TYR A 23 24.78 17.81 7.53
C TYR A 23 24.95 18.16 6.04
N THR A 24 25.66 17.33 5.28
CA THR A 24 25.93 17.58 3.86
C THR A 24 24.63 17.61 3.06
N GLY A 25 24.44 18.64 2.24
CA GLY A 25 23.30 18.73 1.31
C GLY A 25 21.95 19.13 1.93
N ILE A 26 21.79 19.14 3.26
CA ILE A 26 20.48 19.44 3.90
C ILE A 26 20.20 20.93 4.13
N GLY A 27 21.10 21.80 3.67
CA GLY A 27 20.98 23.25 3.79
C GLY A 27 21.03 23.77 5.23
N TYR A 28 21.58 22.97 6.15
CA TYR A 28 21.77 23.36 7.55
C TYR A 28 22.82 24.47 7.66
N LYS A 29 22.57 25.44 8.54
CA LYS A 29 23.48 26.55 8.80
C LYS A 29 23.87 26.55 10.27
N TYR A 30 25.15 26.35 10.54
CA TYR A 30 25.69 26.43 11.89
C TYR A 30 25.89 27.89 12.30
N TYR A 31 25.18 28.35 13.34
CA TYR A 31 25.34 29.71 13.87
C TYR A 31 26.60 29.80 14.73
N THR A 32 27.58 30.60 14.29
CA THR A 32 28.87 30.79 14.95
C THR A 32 28.94 32.05 15.83
N GLN A 33 27.81 32.72 16.08
CA GLN A 33 27.80 33.94 16.90
C GLN A 33 28.04 33.63 18.38
N THR A 34 28.81 34.49 19.04
CA THR A 34 29.05 34.41 20.49
C THR A 34 27.72 34.42 21.25
N GLY A 35 27.48 33.40 22.07
CA GLY A 35 26.24 33.23 22.82
C GLY A 35 25.16 32.39 22.13
N ALA A 36 25.41 31.88 20.92
CA ALA A 36 24.55 30.84 20.32
C ALA A 36 24.68 29.54 21.12
N THR A 37 23.56 28.99 21.60
CA THR A 37 23.50 27.72 22.33
C THR A 37 23.27 26.57 21.37
N ASN A 38 24.34 25.96 20.87
CA ASN A 38 24.27 24.65 20.21
C ASN A 38 24.65 23.59 21.25
N ALA A 39 23.78 22.62 21.52
CA ALA A 39 23.98 21.60 22.55
C ALA A 39 24.00 20.20 21.92
N VAL A 40 24.93 19.37 22.38
CA VAL A 40 24.92 17.93 22.14
C VAL A 40 24.62 17.28 23.49
N TYR A 41 23.55 16.50 23.55
CA TYR A 41 23.15 15.80 24.76
C TYR A 41 23.82 14.43 24.79
N LEU A 42 24.56 14.15 25.85
CA LEU A 42 25.06 12.81 26.15
C LEU A 42 24.05 12.10 27.05
N ASN A 43 23.73 10.85 26.72
CA ASN A 43 22.91 9.99 27.54
C ASN A 43 23.60 8.64 27.74
N ASN A 44 23.27 7.96 28.83
CA ASN A 44 23.74 6.61 29.08
C ASN A 44 22.84 5.62 28.34
N VAL A 45 23.45 4.67 27.64
CA VAL A 45 22.71 3.47 27.24
C VAL A 45 22.21 2.73 28.50
N PRO A 46 21.07 2.03 28.44
CA PRO A 46 20.47 1.42 29.63
C PRO A 46 21.38 0.40 30.35
N ASP A 47 22.33 -0.18 29.63
CA ASP A 47 23.32 -1.15 30.12
C ASP A 47 24.72 -0.55 30.26
N ALA A 48 24.84 0.79 30.34
CA ALA A 48 26.13 1.44 30.48
C ALA A 48 26.83 1.04 31.79
N ILE A 49 28.10 0.68 31.68
CA ILE A 49 28.92 0.27 32.81
C ILE A 49 29.31 1.51 33.64
N SER A 50 29.39 1.35 34.95
CA SER A 50 29.89 2.43 35.82
C SER A 50 31.35 2.72 35.52
N GLY A 51 31.68 4.01 35.43
CA GLY A 51 33.04 4.43 35.10
C GLY A 51 33.12 5.89 34.72
N THR A 52 34.34 6.33 34.44
CA THR A 52 34.62 7.66 33.91
C THR A 52 35.13 7.51 32.49
N TYR A 53 34.35 8.01 31.53
CA TYR A 53 34.61 7.88 30.11
C TYR A 53 35.00 9.24 29.53
N PRO A 54 36.11 9.34 28.77
CA PRO A 54 36.42 10.56 28.04
C PRO A 54 35.45 10.74 26.87
N TRP A 55 35.06 11.98 26.59
CA TRP A 55 34.29 12.33 25.39
C TRP A 55 34.93 13.52 24.69
N GLN A 56 34.73 13.59 23.37
CA GLN A 56 35.22 14.65 22.52
C GLN A 56 34.21 14.92 21.39
N ILE A 57 34.02 16.19 21.02
CA ILE A 57 33.17 16.60 19.91
C ILE A 57 34.03 17.38 18.91
N CYS A 58 34.09 16.88 17.68
CA CYS A 58 34.82 17.48 16.58
C CYS A 58 33.86 17.90 15.47
N MET A 59 34.22 18.95 14.74
CA MET A 59 33.52 19.39 13.53
C MET A 59 34.52 19.40 12.38
N VAL A 60 34.09 18.93 11.21
CA VAL A 60 34.89 18.91 9.98
C VAL A 60 34.07 19.58 8.88
N SER A 61 34.72 20.43 8.09
CA SER A 61 34.11 21.06 6.91
C SER A 61 34.99 20.83 5.68
N PRO A 62 34.56 20.02 4.70
CA PRO A 62 35.39 19.69 3.53
C PRO A 62 35.62 20.87 2.58
N THR A 63 34.69 21.82 2.53
CA THR A 63 34.65 22.87 1.49
C THR A 63 34.77 24.29 2.03
N THR A 64 34.48 24.51 3.31
CA THR A 64 34.39 25.84 3.89
C THR A 64 35.26 25.93 5.13
N LYS A 65 36.26 26.81 5.08
CA LYS A 65 37.14 27.06 6.21
C LYS A 65 36.34 27.48 7.43
N ILE A 66 36.56 26.80 8.56
CA ILE A 66 35.95 27.14 9.84
C ILE A 66 36.76 28.31 10.44
N ASP A 67 36.20 29.51 10.43
CA ASP A 67 36.83 30.72 10.96
C ASP A 67 36.37 30.97 12.40
N THR A 68 37.23 30.68 13.37
CA THR A 68 36.95 30.91 14.80
C THR A 68 37.76 32.09 15.33
N LYS A 69 37.07 33.04 15.98
CA LYS A 69 37.71 34.19 16.66
C LYS A 69 38.58 33.80 17.86
N ALA A 70 38.42 32.59 18.37
CA ALA A 70 39.27 32.02 19.41
C ALA A 70 40.31 31.11 18.75
N ASP A 71 41.56 31.21 19.25
CA ASP A 71 42.74 30.40 18.95
C ASP A 71 42.38 29.01 18.39
N PRO A 72 42.93 28.54 17.24
CA PRO A 72 42.67 27.19 16.77
C PRO A 72 43.06 26.21 17.87
N ALA A 73 42.05 25.67 18.57
CA ALA A 73 42.26 24.54 19.44
C ALA A 73 42.90 23.46 18.57
N THR A 74 44.06 22.95 19.00
CA THR A 74 44.84 21.93 18.30
C THR A 74 43.87 20.88 17.76
N PRO A 75 43.92 20.56 16.44
CA PRO A 75 43.08 19.49 15.90
C PRO A 75 43.27 18.22 16.73
N PRO A 76 42.27 17.31 16.76
CA PRO A 76 42.39 16.05 17.48
C PRO A 76 43.74 15.40 17.15
N ALA A 77 44.51 15.04 18.18
CA ALA A 77 45.83 14.43 17.97
C ALA A 77 45.74 13.14 17.15
N ASP A 78 44.60 12.46 17.25
CA ASP A 78 44.22 11.29 16.49
C ASP A 78 43.17 11.69 15.43
N THR A 79 43.56 11.61 14.16
CA THR A 79 42.71 11.96 13.02
C THR A 79 41.70 10.86 12.67
N THR A 80 41.78 9.67 13.30
CA THR A 80 40.81 8.60 13.05
C THR A 80 39.41 9.00 13.52
N TYR A 81 39.28 9.82 14.58
CA TYR A 81 38.01 10.40 15.03
C TYR A 81 37.30 11.27 13.99
N VAL A 82 38.03 11.73 12.98
CA VAL A 82 37.52 12.59 11.90
C VAL A 82 37.75 11.94 10.54
N GLN A 83 37.81 10.61 10.49
CA GLN A 83 37.99 9.81 9.27
C GLN A 83 39.20 10.25 8.43
N GLY A 84 40.28 10.66 9.10
CA GLY A 84 41.53 11.09 8.46
C GLY A 84 41.55 12.53 7.97
N ALA A 85 40.52 13.34 8.26
CA ALA A 85 40.52 14.76 7.90
C ALA A 85 41.70 15.50 8.56
N ASP A 86 42.50 16.17 7.74
CA ASP A 86 43.74 16.88 8.15
C ASP A 86 43.64 18.41 8.00
N LYS A 87 42.50 18.91 7.53
CA LYS A 87 42.21 20.34 7.28
C LYS A 87 40.80 20.68 7.72
N ASP A 88 40.60 21.95 8.09
CA ASP A 88 39.29 22.51 8.47
C ASP A 88 38.55 21.67 9.52
N VAL A 89 39.33 21.12 10.46
CA VAL A 89 38.87 20.40 11.65
C VAL A 89 38.85 21.33 12.84
N TYR A 90 37.79 21.26 13.64
CA TYR A 90 37.61 22.09 14.84
C TYR A 90 37.19 21.24 16.03
N LEU A 91 37.90 21.38 17.16
CA LEU A 91 37.50 20.81 18.44
C LEU A 91 36.42 21.69 19.08
N VAL A 92 35.18 21.19 19.11
CA VAL A 92 34.04 21.89 19.71
C VAL A 92 34.11 21.81 21.23
N GLY A 93 34.51 20.67 21.78
CA GLY A 93 34.65 20.46 23.22
C GLY A 93 35.14 19.06 23.57
N GLN A 94 35.64 18.90 24.79
CA GLN A 94 36.06 17.62 25.34
C GLN A 94 35.87 17.60 26.85
N GLY A 95 35.78 16.41 27.43
CA GLY A 95 35.62 16.26 28.87
C GLY A 95 35.58 14.81 29.32
N THR A 96 35.05 14.61 30.52
CA THR A 96 34.76 13.28 31.05
C THR A 96 33.28 13.18 31.38
N TRP A 97 32.73 11.97 31.23
CA TRP A 97 31.36 11.61 31.56
C TRP A 97 31.42 10.49 32.59
N THR A 98 30.88 10.74 33.79
CA THR A 98 30.90 9.75 34.88
C THR A 98 29.54 9.08 34.99
N ILE A 99 29.56 7.76 34.88
CA ILE A 99 28.39 6.90 35.04
C ILE A 99 28.47 6.27 36.43
N ASN A 100 27.45 6.54 37.25
CA ASN A 100 27.31 5.95 38.57
C ASN A 100 26.14 4.96 38.56
N ALA A 101 26.38 3.68 38.85
CA ALA A 101 25.31 2.72 39.12
C ALA A 101 24.91 2.74 40.60
N ALA A 102 23.63 2.49 40.86
CA ALA A 102 23.17 2.15 42.20
C ALA A 102 23.76 0.78 42.60
N LYS A 103 24.00 0.58 43.90
CA LYS A 103 24.40 -0.72 44.45
C LYS A 103 23.18 -1.64 44.49
N GLU A 104 22.91 -2.29 43.37
CA GLU A 104 21.83 -3.25 43.22
C GLU A 104 22.14 -4.24 42.10
N THR A 105 21.51 -5.40 42.18
CA THR A 105 21.42 -6.37 41.08
C THR A 105 20.38 -5.88 40.08
N ARG A 106 20.67 -5.97 38.79
CA ARG A 106 19.75 -5.58 37.71
C ARG A 106 19.75 -6.60 36.59
N THR A 107 18.57 -6.81 36.01
CA THR A 107 18.42 -7.22 34.61
C THR A 107 18.13 -5.97 33.78
N THR A 108 18.71 -5.90 32.59
CA THR A 108 18.50 -4.83 31.62
C THR A 108 18.13 -5.44 30.28
N GLU A 109 16.92 -5.14 29.81
CA GLU A 109 16.44 -5.52 28.49
C GLU A 109 16.68 -4.37 27.51
N LEU A 110 17.07 -4.73 26.29
CA LEU A 110 17.30 -3.82 25.18
C LEU A 110 16.64 -4.35 23.92
N SER A 111 16.24 -3.44 23.06
CA SER A 111 15.62 -3.69 21.77
C SER A 111 16.46 -3.07 20.66
N GLN A 112 16.42 -3.66 19.48
CA GLN A 112 16.97 -3.09 18.26
C GLN A 112 16.14 -3.57 17.07
N GLY A 113 15.19 -2.75 16.68
CA GLY A 113 14.44 -2.92 15.43
C GLY A 113 15.31 -2.75 14.18
N ASN A 114 14.77 -3.08 13.03
CA ASN A 114 15.50 -3.08 11.75
C ASN A 114 15.92 -1.66 11.27
N ALA A 115 15.32 -0.61 11.86
CA ALA A 115 15.60 0.79 11.56
C ALA A 115 16.46 1.45 12.65
N ALA A 116 16.89 0.69 13.66
CA ALA A 116 17.69 1.18 14.77
C ALA A 116 19.16 0.77 14.61
N ASP A 117 20.05 1.77 14.64
CA ASP A 117 21.50 1.55 14.51
C ASP A 117 22.12 0.90 15.76
N MET A 118 21.47 1.06 16.93
CA MET A 118 21.96 0.57 18.21
C MET A 118 20.85 0.03 19.11
N PHE A 119 21.27 -0.69 20.14
CA PHE A 119 20.39 -1.20 21.20
C PHE A 119 19.93 -0.07 22.13
N GLU A 120 18.62 0.02 22.36
CA GLU A 120 17.98 0.96 23.29
C GLU A 120 16.76 0.33 23.97
N SER A 121 16.22 0.97 25.01
CA SER A 121 14.99 0.48 25.66
C SER A 121 13.77 0.51 24.74
N HIS A 122 13.72 1.44 23.77
CA HIS A 122 12.61 1.49 22.82
C HIS A 122 13.17 1.82 21.44
N THR A 123 12.94 0.93 20.48
CA THR A 123 13.43 1.11 19.11
C THR A 123 12.31 0.92 18.10
N THR A 124 12.57 1.30 16.86
CA THR A 124 11.63 1.17 15.76
C THR A 124 12.10 0.16 14.73
N SER A 125 11.14 -0.57 14.16
CA SER A 125 11.32 -1.29 12.91
C SER A 125 10.47 -0.62 11.84
N ASN A 126 10.94 -0.56 10.61
CA ASN A 126 10.18 -0.13 9.44
C ASN A 126 9.52 -1.35 8.78
N ASP A 127 8.21 -1.26 8.51
CA ASP A 127 7.43 -2.25 7.76
C ASP A 127 7.73 -2.22 6.25
N LEU A 128 8.57 -1.29 5.81
CA LEU A 128 9.02 -1.10 4.46
C LEU A 128 10.56 -1.12 4.44
N SER A 129 11.13 -2.04 3.68
CA SER A 129 12.46 -1.83 3.11
C SER A 129 12.43 -2.16 1.62
N ALA A 130 11.99 -1.22 0.80
CA ALA A 130 12.34 -1.25 -0.61
C ALA A 130 13.86 -1.04 -0.71
N MET A 131 14.63 -2.11 -0.84
CA MET A 131 16.08 -2.03 -0.97
C MET A 131 16.45 -1.92 -2.45
N ASN A 132 16.88 -0.74 -2.88
CA ASN A 132 17.60 -0.58 -4.15
C ASN A 132 19.14 -0.74 -4.00
N SER A 133 19.63 -1.17 -2.84
CA SER A 133 21.02 -1.60 -2.64
C SER A 133 21.15 -2.38 -1.34
N LEU A 134 21.67 -3.61 -1.41
CA LEU A 134 22.05 -4.43 -0.27
C LEU A 134 23.51 -4.13 0.05
N ASP A 135 23.80 -3.40 1.13
CA ASP A 135 25.16 -3.36 1.69
C ASP A 135 25.12 -3.29 3.23
N ALA A 136 25.56 -4.41 3.83
CA ALA A 136 26.25 -4.53 5.12
C ALA A 136 25.54 -4.04 6.41
N TYR A 137 24.42 -4.70 6.77
CA TYR A 137 24.11 -5.31 8.09
C TYR A 137 22.67 -5.87 8.11
N ASN A 138 21.87 -5.71 7.05
CA ASN A 138 20.43 -6.02 7.12
C ASN A 138 19.85 -6.45 5.76
N ASP A 139 20.34 -7.56 5.20
CA ASP A 139 19.83 -8.09 3.91
C ASP A 139 18.39 -8.63 4.01
N ASP A 140 17.90 -8.82 5.23
CA ASP A 140 16.53 -9.25 5.53
C ASP A 140 15.90 -8.28 6.55
N PRO A 141 14.94 -7.42 6.15
CA PRO A 141 14.36 -6.45 7.06
C PRO A 141 13.40 -7.09 8.06
N THR A 142 13.08 -8.38 7.92
CA THR A 142 12.28 -9.06 8.94
C THR A 142 13.08 -9.28 10.21
N LEU A 143 14.41 -9.12 10.16
CA LEU A 143 15.31 -9.34 11.28
C LEU A 143 15.29 -8.18 12.27
N MET A 144 15.27 -8.55 13.54
CA MET A 144 15.34 -7.63 14.67
C MET A 144 16.10 -8.31 15.80
N ARG A 145 16.51 -7.52 16.79
CA ARG A 145 17.25 -8.04 17.93
C ARG A 145 16.68 -7.57 19.25
N PHE A 146 16.73 -8.44 20.23
CA PHE A 146 16.65 -8.07 21.63
C PHE A 146 17.96 -8.44 22.30
N ALA A 147 18.27 -7.78 23.41
CA ALA A 147 19.37 -8.19 24.26
C ALA A 147 18.96 -8.14 25.72
N VAL A 148 19.55 -9.01 26.52
CA VAL A 148 19.45 -8.98 27.97
C VAL A 148 20.85 -8.93 28.56
N SER A 149 21.05 -8.09 29.57
CA SER A 149 22.29 -8.01 30.35
C SER A 149 21.95 -8.11 31.83
N VAL A 150 22.73 -8.91 32.55
CA VAL A 150 22.62 -9.07 34.00
C VAL A 150 23.80 -8.39 34.67
N SER A 151 23.54 -7.52 35.64
CA SER A 151 24.59 -6.89 36.44
C SER A 151 24.41 -7.13 37.92
N ASN A 152 25.53 -7.32 38.60
CA ASN A 152 25.62 -7.38 40.05
C ASN A 152 26.48 -6.22 40.55
N ASN A 153 25.85 -5.09 40.86
CA ASN A 153 26.55 -3.94 41.45
C ASN A 153 26.56 -3.98 42.99
N GLU A 154 26.14 -5.12 43.58
CA GLU A 154 26.23 -5.34 45.01
C GLU A 154 27.67 -5.59 45.46
N SER A 155 27.86 -5.49 46.77
CA SER A 155 29.17 -5.75 47.41
C SER A 155 29.51 -7.24 47.56
N GLN A 156 28.55 -8.14 47.32
CA GLN A 156 28.70 -9.58 47.47
C GLN A 156 28.43 -10.29 46.14
N PRO A 157 29.11 -11.41 45.86
CA PRO A 157 28.77 -12.27 44.73
C PRO A 157 27.35 -12.82 44.85
N LEU A 158 26.76 -13.16 43.70
CA LEU A 158 25.56 -13.98 43.61
C LEU A 158 25.92 -15.41 43.22
N GLN A 159 25.04 -16.33 43.53
CA GLN A 159 25.11 -17.75 43.17
C GLN A 159 23.80 -18.21 42.54
N HIS A 160 23.83 -19.32 41.80
CA HIS A 160 22.64 -19.95 41.21
C HIS A 160 21.77 -18.95 40.42
N ILE A 161 22.39 -18.23 39.50
CA ILE A 161 21.73 -17.18 38.73
C ILE A 161 21.04 -17.80 37.52
N ARG A 162 19.76 -17.48 37.33
CA ARG A 162 18.98 -17.83 36.16
C ARG A 162 18.24 -16.61 35.63
N GLU A 163 18.54 -16.26 34.40
CA GLU A 163 17.85 -15.23 33.64
C GLU A 163 16.93 -15.92 32.63
N PHE A 164 15.62 -15.84 32.86
CA PHE A 164 14.61 -16.37 31.93
C PHE A 164 14.14 -15.28 31.00
N VAL A 165 14.02 -15.61 29.71
CA VAL A 165 13.51 -14.70 28.68
C VAL A 165 12.33 -15.35 27.97
N ALA A 166 11.20 -14.65 27.92
CA ALA A 166 10.04 -15.07 27.16
C ALA A 166 10.17 -14.56 25.71
N ILE A 167 10.04 -15.46 24.74
CA ILE A 167 9.98 -15.08 23.32
C ILE A 167 8.52 -14.71 23.01
N PRO A 168 8.21 -13.45 22.63
CA PRO A 168 6.85 -13.03 22.34
C PRO A 168 6.26 -13.84 21.18
N LYS A 169 5.17 -14.57 21.42
CA LYS A 169 4.46 -15.37 20.40
C LYS A 169 3.01 -14.94 20.15
N SER A 170 2.52 -13.96 20.91
CA SER A 170 1.15 -13.47 20.73
C SER A 170 1.06 -12.61 19.49
N THR A 171 0.01 -12.80 18.70
CA THR A 171 -0.37 -11.88 17.62
C THR A 171 -1.71 -11.22 17.96
N GLY A 172 -1.89 -9.97 17.55
CA GLY A 172 -3.13 -9.22 17.75
C GLY A 172 -3.11 -7.88 17.03
N ASP A 173 -4.11 -7.04 17.30
CA ASP A 173 -4.24 -5.73 16.64
C ASP A 173 -3.12 -4.75 17.04
N SER A 174 -2.53 -4.92 18.23
CA SER A 174 -1.49 -4.03 18.78
C SER A 174 -0.13 -4.70 19.00
N THR A 175 0.02 -5.98 18.65
CA THR A 175 1.24 -6.74 18.91
C THR A 175 1.47 -7.83 17.87
N PHE A 176 2.71 -8.27 17.75
CA PHE A 176 3.15 -9.23 16.75
C PHE A 176 4.11 -10.27 17.37
N ALA A 177 4.32 -11.38 16.65
CA ALA A 177 5.10 -12.50 17.15
C ALA A 177 6.54 -12.46 16.64
N LEU A 178 7.46 -12.99 17.45
CA LEU A 178 8.87 -13.10 17.13
C LEU A 178 9.28 -14.55 16.99
N ASN A 179 10.10 -14.83 16.01
CA ASN A 179 10.73 -16.13 15.81
C ASN A 179 12.23 -16.00 16.05
N LEU A 180 12.76 -16.77 16.99
CA LEU A 180 14.20 -16.86 17.17
C LEU A 180 14.80 -17.47 15.88
N THR A 181 15.90 -16.93 15.37
CA THR A 181 16.51 -17.39 14.10
C THR A 181 17.72 -18.30 14.32
N GLY A 182 18.20 -18.40 15.56
CA GLY A 182 19.36 -19.19 15.92
C GLY A 182 19.68 -19.10 17.42
N PRO A 183 20.83 -19.64 17.85
CA PRO A 183 21.28 -19.53 19.23
C PRO A 183 21.54 -18.07 19.63
N VAL A 184 21.47 -17.82 20.93
CA VAL A 184 21.84 -16.53 21.53
C VAL A 184 23.32 -16.28 21.29
N THR A 185 23.64 -15.10 20.80
CA THR A 185 25.02 -14.64 20.65
C THR A 185 25.40 -13.74 21.82
N PHE A 186 26.69 -13.64 22.13
CA PHE A 186 27.16 -12.85 23.26
C PHE A 186 28.07 -11.71 22.79
N ASP A 187 27.75 -10.49 23.20
CA ASP A 187 28.56 -9.30 22.95
C ASP A 187 29.16 -8.80 24.27
N ASN A 188 30.49 -8.67 24.30
CA ASN A 188 31.18 -8.24 25.50
C ASN A 188 31.31 -6.72 25.53
N LEU A 189 30.61 -6.08 26.47
CA LEU A 189 30.62 -4.62 26.62
C LEU A 189 32.02 -4.12 27.00
N ASN A 190 32.49 -3.07 26.34
CA ASN A 190 33.78 -2.44 26.66
C ASN A 190 33.82 -1.99 28.14
N GLY A 191 34.73 -2.58 28.92
CA GLY A 191 34.89 -2.30 30.35
C GLY A 191 34.32 -3.36 31.30
N SER A 192 33.70 -4.43 30.80
CA SER A 192 33.16 -5.56 31.58
C SER A 192 34.20 -6.49 32.24
N GLY A 193 35.51 -6.20 32.09
CA GLY A 193 36.60 -7.06 32.56
C GLY A 193 36.92 -8.20 31.58
N THR A 194 38.13 -8.77 31.69
CA THR A 194 38.63 -9.80 30.75
C THR A 194 38.30 -11.23 31.14
N SER A 195 37.72 -11.47 32.33
CA SER A 195 37.33 -12.79 32.83
C SER A 195 35.84 -12.81 33.18
N LEU A 196 35.00 -13.04 32.17
CA LEU A 196 33.57 -13.20 32.38
C LEU A 196 33.24 -14.54 33.04
N PRO A 197 32.19 -14.60 33.89
CA PRO A 197 31.67 -15.86 34.40
C PRO A 197 31.26 -16.83 33.30
N SER A 198 31.42 -18.13 33.55
CA SER A 198 30.85 -19.15 32.68
C SER A 198 29.33 -19.11 32.72
N TYR A 199 28.71 -19.30 31.56
CA TYR A 199 27.27 -19.37 31.42
C TYR A 199 26.86 -20.52 30.49
N THR A 200 25.61 -20.95 30.59
CA THR A 200 24.99 -21.90 29.65
C THR A 200 23.62 -21.37 29.24
N VAL A 201 23.26 -21.49 27.97
CA VAL A 201 21.95 -21.09 27.46
C VAL A 201 21.16 -22.32 27.02
N ARG A 202 19.93 -22.44 27.50
CA ARG A 202 19.02 -23.54 27.15
C ARG A 202 17.68 -22.99 26.67
N TYR A 203 16.97 -23.74 25.84
CA TYR A 203 15.80 -23.30 25.08
C TYR A 203 14.61 -24.23 25.29
N SER A 204 13.40 -23.68 25.28
CA SER A 204 12.16 -24.44 25.40
C SER A 204 11.11 -24.00 24.37
N THR A 205 10.34 -24.97 23.87
CA THR A 205 9.16 -24.73 23.04
C THR A 205 7.92 -24.40 23.87
N GLN A 206 8.04 -24.40 25.21
CA GLN A 206 6.99 -23.98 26.13
C GLN A 206 7.24 -22.55 26.61
N PRO A 207 6.19 -21.76 26.87
CA PRO A 207 6.33 -20.46 27.48
C PRO A 207 6.84 -20.61 28.92
N VAL A 208 7.60 -19.61 29.38
CA VAL A 208 8.03 -19.55 30.78
C VAL A 208 6.89 -19.06 31.67
N ALA A 209 6.71 -19.67 32.84
CA ALA A 209 5.78 -19.23 33.86
C ALA A 209 6.55 -18.45 34.93
N PHE A 210 6.62 -17.12 34.79
CA PHE A 210 7.30 -16.27 35.77
C PHE A 210 6.64 -16.33 37.15
N THR A 211 7.45 -16.21 38.20
CA THR A 211 6.99 -16.14 39.59
C THR A 211 7.73 -15.04 40.34
N THR A 212 7.00 -14.26 41.13
CA THR A 212 7.58 -13.22 42.00
C THR A 212 7.70 -13.68 43.45
N ALA A 213 7.33 -14.93 43.75
CA ALA A 213 7.40 -15.48 45.10
C ALA A 213 8.85 -15.74 45.51
N LEU A 214 9.26 -15.20 46.65
CA LEU A 214 10.59 -15.39 47.21
C LEU A 214 10.92 -16.88 47.38
N GLY A 215 12.08 -17.30 46.86
CA GLY A 215 12.53 -18.70 46.92
C GLY A 215 11.83 -19.64 45.93
N SER A 216 11.00 -19.12 45.03
CA SER A 216 10.43 -19.88 43.91
C SER A 216 11.11 -19.47 42.61
N GLU A 217 11.28 -20.42 41.68
CA GLU A 217 11.81 -20.19 40.34
C GLU A 217 11.03 -21.01 39.29
N PRO A 218 11.00 -20.60 38.02
CA PRO A 218 10.43 -21.40 36.94
C PRO A 218 11.19 -22.73 36.76
N SER A 219 10.46 -23.78 36.37
CA SER A 219 11.08 -25.07 36.04
C SER A 219 11.93 -24.96 34.77
N THR A 220 13.07 -25.64 34.76
CA THR A 220 13.91 -25.82 33.56
C THR A 220 13.73 -27.20 32.93
N ASP A 221 12.73 -27.97 33.36
CA ASP A 221 12.40 -29.26 32.77
C ASP A 221 12.00 -29.09 31.30
N GLY A 222 12.61 -29.89 30.43
CA GLY A 222 12.35 -29.83 28.99
C GLY A 222 13.10 -28.72 28.24
N TYR A 223 13.92 -27.90 28.92
CA TYR A 223 14.86 -27.02 28.25
C TYR A 223 16.03 -27.85 27.68
N VAL A 224 16.45 -27.53 26.46
CA VAL A 224 17.52 -28.22 25.74
C VAL A 224 18.63 -27.26 25.32
N GLU A 225 19.84 -27.76 25.12
CA GLU A 225 20.95 -26.94 24.60
C GLU A 225 20.75 -26.61 23.11
N ALA A 226 21.47 -25.59 22.62
CA ALA A 226 21.36 -25.13 21.23
C ALA A 226 21.53 -26.25 20.18
N ALA A 227 22.41 -27.23 20.46
CA ALA A 227 22.68 -28.34 19.56
C ALA A 227 21.48 -29.29 19.36
N ASP A 228 20.55 -29.30 20.32
CA ASP A 228 19.36 -30.16 20.33
C ASP A 228 18.08 -29.43 19.86
N VAL A 229 18.17 -28.13 19.53
CA VAL A 229 17.04 -27.36 18.99
C VAL A 229 16.77 -27.78 17.55
N LYS A 230 15.54 -28.25 17.30
CA LYS A 230 15.11 -28.71 15.97
C LYS A 230 14.57 -27.59 15.09
N GLU A 231 13.81 -26.67 15.68
CA GLU A 231 13.12 -25.58 14.97
C GLU A 231 13.18 -24.31 15.83
N TRP A 232 14.03 -23.36 15.44
CA TRP A 232 14.26 -22.13 16.21
C TRP A 232 13.00 -21.25 16.33
N SER A 233 12.17 -21.22 15.29
CA SER A 233 10.90 -20.49 15.30
C SER A 233 9.87 -21.05 16.30
N ALA A 234 10.02 -22.30 16.76
CA ALA A 234 9.12 -22.91 17.75
C ALA A 234 9.49 -22.58 19.20
N ILE A 235 10.67 -22.01 19.46
CA ILE A 235 11.12 -21.64 20.80
C ILE A 235 10.25 -20.50 21.35
N GLN A 236 9.73 -20.70 22.56
CA GLN A 236 8.88 -19.73 23.27
C GLN A 236 9.55 -19.15 24.51
N SER A 237 10.62 -19.78 25.01
CA SER A 237 11.41 -19.23 26.11
C SER A 237 12.84 -19.78 26.12
N LEU A 238 13.73 -19.08 26.79
CA LEU A 238 15.09 -19.53 27.06
C LEU A 238 15.48 -19.20 28.50
N VAL A 239 16.53 -19.85 28.98
CA VAL A 239 17.16 -19.59 30.28
C VAL A 239 18.66 -19.48 30.11
N ILE A 240 19.27 -18.49 30.75
CA ILE A 240 20.71 -18.30 30.86
C ILE A 240 21.09 -18.64 32.30
N ASP A 241 21.81 -19.74 32.48
CA ASP A 241 22.30 -20.20 33.77
C ASP A 241 23.73 -19.71 34.01
N MET A 242 24.01 -19.22 35.22
CA MET A 242 25.35 -18.89 35.69
C MET A 242 25.53 -19.38 37.13
N ASP A 243 26.65 -20.05 37.41
CA ASP A 243 26.92 -20.59 38.75
C ASP A 243 27.21 -19.47 39.76
N THR A 244 28.00 -18.49 39.34
CA THR A 244 28.36 -17.33 40.15
C THR A 244 28.46 -16.07 39.31
N LEU A 245 28.00 -14.96 39.88
CA LEU A 245 28.20 -13.62 39.32
C LEU A 245 28.94 -12.78 40.37
N PRO A 246 30.22 -12.42 40.15
CA PRO A 246 31.01 -11.69 41.13
C PRO A 246 30.39 -10.32 41.48
N ALA A 247 30.80 -9.76 42.61
CA ALA A 247 30.46 -8.40 42.98
C ALA A 247 31.00 -7.40 41.94
N ALA A 248 30.31 -6.26 41.78
CA ALA A 248 30.66 -5.21 40.83
C ALA A 248 30.94 -5.70 39.40
N THR A 249 30.14 -6.67 38.92
CA THR A 249 30.28 -7.26 37.58
C THR A 249 29.04 -6.97 36.74
N VAL A 250 29.26 -6.60 35.48
CA VAL A 250 28.20 -6.46 34.46
C VAL A 250 28.44 -7.53 33.40
N MET A 251 27.47 -8.40 33.19
CA MET A 251 27.50 -9.30 32.04
C MET A 251 27.35 -8.49 30.76
N GLY A 252 28.03 -8.93 29.70
CA GLY A 252 27.76 -8.43 28.36
C GLY A 252 26.31 -8.67 27.92
N ARG A 253 26.03 -8.41 26.65
CA ARG A 253 24.70 -8.61 26.07
C ARG A 253 24.54 -10.04 25.60
N PHE A 254 23.53 -10.73 26.13
CA PHE A 254 22.97 -11.92 25.52
C PHE A 254 21.99 -11.48 24.44
N ILE A 255 22.41 -11.55 23.18
CA ILE A 255 21.67 -11.07 22.02
C ILE A 255 20.80 -12.19 21.45
N LEU A 256 19.50 -11.93 21.41
CA LEU A 256 18.48 -12.75 20.76
C LEU A 256 18.29 -12.21 19.34
N ASN A 257 18.66 -13.00 18.34
CA ASN A 257 18.38 -12.71 16.94
C ASN A 257 17.00 -13.25 16.58
N CYS A 258 16.09 -12.36 16.20
CA CYS A 258 14.70 -12.68 15.94
C CYS A 258 14.30 -12.26 14.52
N SER A 259 13.22 -12.85 13.99
CA SER A 259 12.55 -12.44 12.78
C SER A 259 11.05 -12.34 12.96
N ASP A 260 10.42 -11.50 12.15
CA ASP A 260 8.98 -11.44 11.95
C ASP A 260 8.64 -11.50 10.45
N GLU A 261 8.21 -12.69 9.98
CA GLU A 261 7.87 -12.89 8.56
C GLU A 261 6.64 -12.07 8.11
N THR A 262 5.84 -11.54 9.04
CA THR A 262 4.65 -10.73 8.75
C THR A 262 4.85 -9.24 8.98
N LEU A 263 6.08 -8.78 9.20
CA LEU A 263 6.38 -7.39 9.57
C LEU A 263 5.67 -6.33 8.70
N TYR A 264 5.49 -6.62 7.41
CA TYR A 264 4.75 -5.79 6.45
C TYR A 264 3.28 -5.52 6.79
N GLN A 265 2.70 -6.31 7.69
CA GLN A 265 1.34 -6.17 8.21
C GLN A 265 1.31 -5.48 9.58
N ASP A 266 2.47 -5.27 10.20
CA ASP A 266 2.57 -4.99 11.63
C ASP A 266 2.86 -3.53 11.93
N ALA A 267 2.89 -2.63 10.92
CA ALA A 267 2.87 -1.19 11.18
C ALA A 267 1.79 -0.80 12.18
N GLN A 268 2.16 0.08 13.11
CA GLN A 268 1.40 0.52 14.29
C GLN A 268 1.33 -0.50 15.44
N LYS A 269 2.01 -1.65 15.34
CA LYS A 269 2.08 -2.63 16.43
C LYS A 269 3.40 -2.54 17.17
N SER A 270 3.39 -3.02 18.41
CA SER A 270 4.59 -3.09 19.24
C SER A 270 4.72 -4.45 19.92
N VAL A 271 5.96 -4.85 20.17
CA VAL A 271 6.28 -6.05 20.93
C VAL A 271 7.29 -5.72 22.02
N ALA A 272 7.07 -6.25 23.21
CA ALA A 272 7.93 -6.06 24.37
C ALA A 272 8.56 -7.38 24.80
N LEU A 273 9.78 -7.35 25.31
CA LEU A 273 10.49 -8.51 25.84
C LEU A 273 10.24 -8.64 27.34
N GLU A 274 9.73 -9.79 27.77
CA GLU A 274 9.51 -10.08 29.19
C GLU A 274 10.62 -11.00 29.72
N THR A 275 11.09 -10.71 30.93
CA THR A 275 12.25 -11.35 31.55
C THR A 275 12.04 -11.63 33.03
N GLY A 276 12.87 -12.51 33.59
CA GLY A 276 12.85 -12.85 35.00
C GLY A 276 14.22 -13.32 35.50
N LEU A 277 14.82 -12.53 36.39
CA LEU A 277 16.08 -12.84 37.06
C LEU A 277 15.83 -13.48 38.44
N TYR A 278 16.41 -14.65 38.64
CA TYR A 278 16.39 -15.41 39.88
C TYR A 278 17.82 -15.69 40.31
N ALA A 279 18.13 -15.49 41.59
CA ALA A 279 19.48 -15.72 42.11
C ALA A 279 19.44 -16.02 43.61
N GLN A 280 20.56 -16.49 44.15
CA GLN A 280 20.80 -16.65 45.57
C GLN A 280 21.98 -15.80 46.03
N LYS A 281 21.95 -15.38 47.29
CA LYS A 281 23.09 -14.77 47.96
C LYS A 281 24.09 -15.86 48.38
N THR A 282 25.30 -15.44 48.76
CA THR A 282 26.36 -16.36 49.22
C THR A 282 26.01 -17.16 50.48
N ASP A 283 25.02 -16.73 51.26
CA ASP A 283 24.50 -17.46 52.43
C ASP A 283 23.41 -18.48 52.07
N GLY A 284 23.10 -18.66 50.77
CA GLY A 284 22.06 -19.55 50.26
C GLY A 284 20.65 -18.98 50.32
N SER A 285 20.46 -17.76 50.84
CA SER A 285 19.14 -17.12 50.83
C SER A 285 18.77 -16.65 49.42
N ALA A 286 17.49 -16.81 49.07
CA ALA A 286 16.98 -16.37 47.77
C ALA A 286 16.99 -14.84 47.66
N MET A 287 17.37 -14.34 46.48
CA MET A 287 17.09 -12.98 46.07
C MET A 287 15.60 -12.85 45.75
N GLN A 288 15.02 -11.67 45.99
CA GLN A 288 13.70 -11.36 45.47
C GLN A 288 13.75 -11.41 43.93
N PRO A 289 12.90 -12.22 43.25
CA PRO A 289 12.91 -12.27 41.80
C PRO A 289 12.69 -10.90 41.18
N LEU A 290 13.46 -10.56 40.16
CA LEU A 290 13.26 -9.37 39.34
C LEU A 290 12.56 -9.80 38.06
N VAL A 291 11.25 -9.59 37.99
CA VAL A 291 10.45 -9.94 36.81
C VAL A 291 10.05 -8.65 36.12
N ILE A 292 10.42 -8.52 34.84
CA ILE A 292 10.01 -7.41 33.97
C ILE A 292 8.97 -7.94 33.00
N THR A 293 7.80 -7.33 33.04
CA THR A 293 6.65 -7.66 32.21
C THR A 293 6.41 -6.57 31.18
N LYS A 294 5.59 -6.86 30.18
CA LYS A 294 5.20 -5.87 29.16
C LYS A 294 4.44 -4.64 29.72
N SER A 295 4.00 -4.69 30.98
CA SER A 295 3.31 -3.57 31.64
C SER A 295 4.28 -2.65 32.40
N ASP A 296 5.53 -3.06 32.56
CA ASP A 296 6.53 -2.30 33.29
C ASP A 296 7.05 -1.13 32.48
N LYS A 297 7.32 -0.02 33.17
CA LYS A 297 7.82 1.19 32.54
C LYS A 297 9.27 0.96 32.11
N GLY A 298 9.54 1.12 30.81
CA GLY A 298 10.88 1.01 30.26
C GLY A 298 11.28 -0.40 29.79
N VAL A 299 10.32 -1.34 29.77
CA VAL A 299 10.50 -2.65 29.15
C VAL A 299 10.97 -2.51 27.70
N ALA A 300 11.95 -3.32 27.31
CA ALA A 300 12.48 -3.30 25.95
C ALA A 300 11.37 -3.51 24.93
N THR A 301 11.16 -2.54 24.04
CA THR A 301 10.05 -2.54 23.09
C THR A 301 10.52 -2.21 21.68
N ILE A 302 10.07 -3.00 20.69
CA ILE A 302 10.16 -2.65 19.27
C ILE A 302 8.77 -2.21 18.80
N SER A 303 8.68 -1.02 18.22
CA SER A 303 7.46 -0.53 17.57
C SER A 303 7.64 -0.49 16.06
N VAL A 304 6.71 -1.07 15.32
CA VAL A 304 6.77 -1.09 13.86
C VAL A 304 6.12 0.19 13.33
N THR A 305 6.89 0.97 12.60
CA THR A 305 6.44 2.13 11.84
C THR A 305 6.38 1.77 10.36
N GLY A 306 5.71 2.59 9.56
CA GLY A 306 5.59 2.33 8.14
C GLY A 306 4.98 3.50 7.41
N GLN A 307 5.53 3.86 6.26
CA GLN A 307 5.02 4.97 5.46
C GLN A 307 5.13 4.69 3.97
N SER A 308 3.99 4.74 3.27
CA SER A 308 3.94 4.59 1.83
C SER A 308 3.90 5.94 1.15
N THR A 309 4.78 6.16 0.18
CA THR A 309 4.80 7.37 -0.65
C THR A 309 4.14 7.10 -1.99
N VAL A 310 3.15 7.93 -2.33
CA VAL A 310 2.45 7.90 -3.61
C VAL A 310 2.81 9.18 -4.37
N ILE A 311 3.42 9.01 -5.54
CA ILE A 311 3.88 10.11 -6.39
C ILE A 311 2.81 10.46 -7.43
N ALA A 312 2.92 11.64 -8.04
CA ALA A 312 2.04 12.05 -9.13
C ALA A 312 2.83 12.48 -10.37
N ARG A 313 2.28 12.25 -11.57
CA ARG A 313 2.90 12.65 -12.84
C ARG A 313 1.91 12.96 -13.95
N LEU A 314 2.31 13.82 -14.88
CA LEU A 314 1.72 13.92 -16.21
C LEU A 314 2.28 12.81 -17.11
N HIS A 315 1.47 12.34 -18.05
CA HIS A 315 1.86 11.39 -19.10
C HIS A 315 1.28 11.81 -20.46
N TRP A 316 2.08 11.72 -21.52
CA TRP A 316 1.64 11.92 -22.89
C TRP A 316 2.49 11.13 -23.87
N GLN A 317 1.96 10.93 -25.08
CA GLN A 317 2.67 10.23 -26.14
C GLN A 317 2.97 11.14 -27.32
N VAL A 318 4.19 11.04 -27.85
CA VAL A 318 4.62 11.67 -29.11
C VAL A 318 5.08 10.56 -30.04
N ASP A 319 4.38 10.37 -31.17
CA ASP A 319 4.68 9.31 -32.14
C ASP A 319 4.83 7.90 -31.53
N GLY A 320 4.02 7.61 -30.50
CA GLY A 320 4.04 6.34 -29.78
C GLY A 320 5.12 6.20 -28.71
N VAL A 321 5.88 7.26 -28.42
CA VAL A 321 6.88 7.32 -27.34
C VAL A 321 6.26 7.99 -26.12
N ASP A 322 6.34 7.34 -24.96
CA ASP A 322 5.86 7.88 -23.69
C ASP A 322 6.77 8.99 -23.16
N HIS A 323 6.15 10.03 -22.65
CA HIS A 323 6.78 11.14 -21.96
C HIS A 323 6.10 11.41 -20.63
N TYR A 324 6.87 11.88 -19.65
CA TYR A 324 6.41 12.08 -18.29
C TYR A 324 6.91 13.41 -17.73
N ALA A 325 6.14 14.02 -16.84
CA ALA A 325 6.58 15.14 -16.00
C ALA A 325 6.10 14.91 -14.57
N ALA A 326 7.01 14.98 -13.59
CA ALA A 326 6.68 14.79 -12.18
C ALA A 326 5.86 15.98 -11.65
N LEU A 327 4.90 15.69 -10.77
CA LEU A 327 4.10 16.66 -10.04
C LEU A 327 4.50 16.58 -8.56
N ASP A 328 5.63 17.21 -8.23
CA ASP A 328 6.31 17.01 -6.94
C ASP A 328 5.47 17.47 -5.75
N ASP A 329 4.67 18.53 -5.90
CA ASP A 329 3.78 19.06 -4.85
C ASP A 329 2.56 18.16 -4.57
N LEU A 330 2.25 17.24 -5.47
CA LEU A 330 1.23 16.20 -5.33
C LEU A 330 1.82 14.85 -4.89
N THR A 331 3.10 14.82 -4.49
CA THR A 331 3.68 13.63 -3.84
C THR A 331 3.33 13.64 -2.36
N HIS A 332 2.68 12.57 -1.92
CA HIS A 332 2.20 12.44 -0.54
C HIS A 332 2.65 11.13 0.08
N SER A 333 2.85 11.15 1.39
CA SER A 333 3.31 9.99 2.15
C SER A 333 2.35 9.73 3.31
N TYR A 334 1.86 8.50 3.40
CA TYR A 334 0.78 8.09 4.31
C TYR A 334 1.27 7.01 5.27
N ALA A 335 0.94 7.11 6.54
CA ALA A 335 1.30 6.13 7.56
C ALA A 335 0.54 4.81 7.31
N ASN A 336 1.29 3.73 7.13
CA ASN A 336 0.73 2.40 6.89
C ASN A 336 -0.08 1.95 8.11
N ASN A 337 -1.21 1.30 7.84
CA ASN A 337 -2.18 0.80 8.84
C ASN A 337 -2.80 1.87 9.75
N LEU A 338 -2.57 3.15 9.46
CA LEU A 338 -3.13 4.28 10.21
C LEU A 338 -3.93 5.21 9.30
N ASP A 339 -3.30 5.67 8.22
CA ASP A 339 -3.90 6.63 7.29
C ASP A 339 -4.70 5.93 6.20
N GLU A 340 -5.80 6.55 5.79
CA GLU A 340 -6.56 6.15 4.61
C GLU A 340 -5.98 6.85 3.37
N PHE A 341 -5.71 6.09 2.30
CA PHE A 341 -5.34 6.70 1.02
C PHE A 341 -6.58 7.45 0.49
N PRO A 342 -6.48 8.76 0.26
CA PRO A 342 -7.65 9.62 0.09
C PRO A 342 -8.43 9.30 -1.18
N ALA A 343 -9.72 9.65 -1.17
CA ALA A 343 -10.50 9.74 -2.40
C ALA A 343 -9.84 10.74 -3.38
N LEU A 344 -9.86 10.42 -4.67
CA LEU A 344 -9.43 11.37 -5.71
C LEU A 344 -10.28 12.64 -5.62
N GLY A 345 -9.63 13.80 -5.77
CA GLY A 345 -10.21 15.13 -5.62
C GLY A 345 -9.91 15.81 -4.28
N LEU A 346 -9.39 15.08 -3.29
CA LEU A 346 -8.89 15.67 -2.04
C LEU A 346 -7.44 16.11 -2.18
N ASP A 347 -6.51 15.16 -2.10
CA ASP A 347 -5.07 15.41 -2.25
C ASP A 347 -4.68 15.47 -3.73
N TYR A 348 -5.32 14.65 -4.56
CA TYR A 348 -5.06 14.55 -6.00
C TYR A 348 -6.18 15.22 -6.79
N PRO A 349 -5.96 16.40 -7.41
CA PRO A 349 -7.01 17.08 -8.17
C PRO A 349 -7.51 16.20 -9.32
N THR A 350 -8.79 16.25 -9.65
CA THR A 350 -9.37 15.49 -10.78
C THR A 350 -9.51 16.32 -12.06
N HIS A 351 -9.30 17.63 -11.97
CA HIS A 351 -9.39 18.56 -13.08
C HIS A 351 -8.22 19.55 -13.04
N THR A 352 -7.81 20.02 -14.22
CA THR A 352 -6.75 21.04 -14.34
C THR A 352 -7.02 22.30 -13.54
N SER A 353 -8.29 22.68 -13.31
CA SER A 353 -8.63 23.83 -12.46
C SER A 353 -8.10 23.70 -11.03
N GLY A 354 -8.04 22.47 -10.50
CA GLY A 354 -7.52 22.15 -9.16
C GLY A 354 -6.01 22.05 -9.08
N MET A 355 -5.29 22.07 -10.19
CA MET A 355 -3.82 22.00 -10.22
C MET A 355 -3.15 23.34 -9.93
N SER A 356 -1.92 23.30 -9.42
CA SER A 356 -1.13 24.48 -9.18
C SER A 356 -0.74 25.17 -10.49
N SER A 357 -0.32 26.43 -10.42
CA SER A 357 0.20 27.14 -11.61
C SER A 357 1.51 26.54 -12.11
N ALA A 358 2.29 25.90 -11.23
CA ALA A 358 3.53 25.21 -11.59
C ALA A 358 3.21 23.96 -12.41
N ASP A 359 2.25 23.15 -11.96
CA ASP A 359 1.82 21.93 -12.65
C ASP A 359 1.24 22.23 -14.03
N LYS A 360 0.40 23.27 -14.11
CA LYS A 360 -0.17 23.74 -15.39
C LYS A 360 0.91 24.14 -16.38
N ALA A 361 2.04 24.68 -15.91
CA ALA A 361 3.16 25.06 -16.76
C ALA A 361 3.97 23.86 -17.27
N LEU A 362 3.83 22.68 -16.64
CA LEU A 362 4.46 21.43 -17.09
C LEU A 362 3.72 20.77 -18.25
N ILE A 363 2.47 21.18 -18.54
CA ILE A 363 1.70 20.69 -19.69
C ILE A 363 2.36 21.21 -20.98
N PRO A 364 2.83 20.34 -21.89
CA PRO A 364 3.49 20.77 -23.11
C PRO A 364 2.56 21.58 -24.03
N GLU A 365 3.16 22.47 -24.82
CA GLU A 365 2.41 23.21 -25.84
C GLU A 365 1.73 22.24 -26.82
N GLY A 366 0.47 22.53 -27.17
CA GLY A 366 -0.34 21.66 -28.02
C GLY A 366 -1.04 20.51 -27.30
N TYR A 367 -0.84 20.33 -25.99
CA TYR A 367 -1.52 19.31 -25.20
C TYR A 367 -2.53 19.93 -24.21
N VAL A 368 -3.51 19.13 -23.81
CA VAL A 368 -4.41 19.41 -22.68
C VAL A 368 -4.54 18.15 -21.84
N MET A 369 -4.75 18.33 -20.55
CA MET A 369 -5.11 17.20 -19.68
C MET A 369 -6.44 16.61 -20.13
N LYS A 370 -6.47 15.29 -20.17
CA LYS A 370 -7.65 14.47 -20.31
C LYS A 370 -8.61 14.79 -19.15
N ASP A 371 -9.84 15.22 -19.44
CA ASP A 371 -10.83 15.62 -18.42
C ASP A 371 -11.47 14.40 -17.72
N LYS A 372 -10.61 13.57 -17.12
CA LYS A 372 -10.90 12.29 -16.47
C LYS A 372 -10.15 12.22 -15.14
N GLU A 373 -10.70 11.49 -14.18
CA GLU A 373 -9.95 11.09 -12.98
C GLU A 373 -8.59 10.47 -13.35
N PRO A 374 -7.52 10.84 -12.63
CA PRO A 374 -6.21 10.25 -12.86
C PRO A 374 -6.24 8.74 -12.60
N THR A 375 -5.41 8.01 -13.34
CA THR A 375 -5.25 6.57 -13.14
C THR A 375 -4.15 6.31 -12.13
N ILE A 376 -4.37 5.38 -11.21
CA ILE A 376 -3.34 4.96 -10.26
C ILE A 376 -2.66 3.72 -10.80
N ILE A 377 -1.33 3.76 -10.85
CA ILE A 377 -0.48 2.70 -11.37
C ILE A 377 0.39 2.23 -10.22
N GLY A 378 0.44 0.92 -9.97
CA GLY A 378 1.33 0.36 -8.97
C GLY A 378 2.78 0.33 -9.45
N ASP A 379 3.73 0.37 -8.54
CA ASP A 379 5.14 0.20 -8.88
C ASP A 379 5.44 -1.28 -9.16
N ALA A 380 5.53 -1.62 -10.46
CA ALA A 380 5.90 -2.97 -10.88
C ALA A 380 7.38 -3.31 -10.63
N SER A 381 8.22 -2.31 -10.34
CA SER A 381 9.65 -2.48 -10.03
C SER A 381 9.94 -2.67 -8.55
N ALA A 382 8.94 -2.42 -7.68
CA ALA A 382 9.09 -2.61 -6.25
C ALA A 382 9.40 -4.08 -5.91
N VAL A 383 10.58 -4.31 -5.36
CA VAL A 383 10.99 -5.60 -4.80
C VAL A 383 10.91 -5.50 -3.28
N TYR A 384 10.11 -6.39 -2.69
CA TYR A 384 9.95 -6.47 -1.26
C TYR A 384 10.60 -7.76 -0.74
N PRO A 385 11.51 -7.67 0.24
CA PRO A 385 12.19 -8.84 0.79
C PRO A 385 11.27 -9.66 1.72
N GLY A 386 11.19 -10.97 1.52
CA GLY A 386 10.47 -11.91 2.41
C GLY A 386 9.30 -12.66 1.75
N LYS A 387 8.64 -13.53 2.50
CA LYS A 387 7.49 -14.33 2.02
C LYS A 387 6.18 -13.58 2.27
N GLY A 388 5.34 -13.42 1.23
CA GLY A 388 3.98 -12.88 1.38
C GLY A 388 3.79 -11.42 0.99
N TRP A 389 4.86 -10.71 0.63
CA TRP A 389 4.76 -9.38 0.04
C TRP A 389 4.19 -9.46 -1.37
N VAL A 390 3.26 -8.57 -1.70
CA VAL A 390 2.66 -8.48 -3.03
C VAL A 390 2.75 -7.06 -3.54
N THR A 391 3.09 -6.89 -4.82
CA THR A 391 2.96 -5.58 -5.46
C THR A 391 1.50 -5.15 -5.44
N GLY A 392 1.29 -3.87 -5.14
CA GLY A 392 -0.04 -3.29 -4.96
C GLY A 392 -0.19 -2.03 -5.78
N VAL A 393 -1.44 -1.59 -5.89
CA VAL A 393 -1.80 -0.28 -6.41
C VAL A 393 -2.55 0.41 -5.29
N ALA A 394 -2.22 1.66 -5.00
CA ALA A 394 -3.01 2.45 -4.05
C ALA A 394 -4.48 2.50 -4.47
N VAL A 395 -5.38 2.16 -3.54
CA VAL A 395 -6.83 2.15 -3.78
C VAL A 395 -7.49 3.28 -3.00
N PRO A 396 -8.14 4.26 -3.67
CA PRO A 396 -8.82 5.37 -3.00
C PRO A 396 -9.86 4.88 -1.99
N GLY A 397 -9.90 5.53 -0.83
CA GLY A 397 -10.86 5.22 0.23
C GLY A 397 -10.53 3.97 1.05
N THR A 398 -9.27 3.54 1.05
CA THR A 398 -8.84 2.33 1.75
C THR A 398 -7.63 2.60 2.63
N MET A 399 -7.50 1.82 3.70
CA MET A 399 -6.35 1.88 4.60
C MET A 399 -5.04 1.71 3.82
N THR A 400 -4.10 2.64 4.01
CA THR A 400 -2.78 2.61 3.39
C THR A 400 -2.02 1.38 3.88
N ARG A 401 -1.38 0.67 2.95
CA ARG A 401 -0.54 -0.50 3.21
C ARG A 401 0.81 -0.31 2.54
N TYR A 402 1.82 -1.03 3.00
CA TYR A 402 3.19 -1.03 2.45
C TYR A 402 3.24 -1.13 0.91
N ASN A 403 2.34 -1.88 0.30
CA ASN A 403 2.32 -2.11 -1.15
C ASN A 403 1.71 -0.95 -1.95
N TYR A 404 1.36 0.16 -1.29
CA TYR A 404 1.00 1.42 -1.94
C TYR A 404 2.25 2.25 -2.23
N ASN A 405 3.36 1.98 -1.54
CA ASN A 405 4.61 2.69 -1.75
C ASN A 405 5.08 2.60 -3.20
N GLY A 406 5.41 3.74 -3.80
CA GLY A 406 5.80 3.84 -5.20
C GLY A 406 4.62 3.92 -6.17
N SER A 407 3.37 3.79 -5.71
CA SER A 407 2.20 4.00 -6.59
C SER A 407 2.25 5.39 -7.22
N VAL A 408 1.76 5.47 -8.45
CA VAL A 408 1.80 6.68 -9.27
C VAL A 408 0.38 7.09 -9.64
N VAL A 409 -0.02 8.29 -9.21
CA VAL A 409 -1.21 8.96 -9.72
C VAL A 409 -0.85 9.63 -11.06
N GLN A 410 -1.33 9.05 -12.15
CA GLN A 410 -1.00 9.46 -13.52
C GLN A 410 -2.14 10.26 -14.16
N TYR A 411 -1.77 11.44 -14.67
CA TYR A 411 -2.63 12.35 -15.42
C TYR A 411 -2.31 12.28 -16.92
N GLU A 412 -3.27 11.81 -17.71
CA GLU A 412 -3.11 11.69 -19.15
C GLU A 412 -3.25 13.05 -19.85
N LEU A 413 -2.41 13.34 -20.84
CA LEU A 413 -2.56 14.47 -21.74
C LEU A 413 -2.87 14.01 -23.17
N VAL A 414 -3.73 14.76 -23.85
CA VAL A 414 -4.11 14.52 -25.25
C VAL A 414 -3.79 15.75 -26.12
N PRO A 415 -3.44 15.57 -27.42
CA PRO A 415 -3.19 16.69 -28.29
C PRO A 415 -4.47 17.53 -28.53
N LYS A 416 -4.37 18.86 -28.37
CA LYS A 416 -5.44 19.83 -28.67
C LYS A 416 -6.00 19.67 -30.08
N ALA A 417 -5.13 19.29 -31.04
CA ALA A 417 -5.49 19.10 -32.43
C ALA A 417 -6.56 18.02 -32.65
N VAL A 418 -6.59 16.95 -31.83
CA VAL A 418 -7.56 15.86 -32.00
C VAL A 418 -9.00 16.33 -31.78
N LEU A 419 -9.23 17.11 -30.71
CA LEU A 419 -10.53 17.74 -30.45
C LEU A 419 -10.89 18.79 -31.50
N GLN A 420 -9.91 19.58 -31.95
CA GLN A 420 -10.14 20.60 -32.97
C GLN A 420 -10.52 20.00 -34.33
N TRP A 421 -9.89 18.89 -34.74
CA TRP A 421 -10.25 18.20 -35.98
C TRP A 421 -11.66 17.60 -35.93
N ALA A 422 -12.06 17.02 -34.79
CA ALA A 422 -13.42 16.50 -34.63
C ALA A 422 -14.47 17.62 -34.70
N ARG A 423 -14.19 18.79 -34.09
CA ARG A 423 -15.04 19.99 -34.19
C ARG A 423 -15.12 20.54 -35.60
N ALA A 424 -13.97 20.64 -36.28
CA ALA A 424 -13.91 21.10 -37.67
C ALA A 424 -14.71 20.16 -38.58
N TYR A 425 -14.58 18.84 -38.41
CA TYR A 425 -15.38 17.86 -39.14
C TYR A 425 -16.88 18.08 -38.93
N ASN A 426 -17.33 18.22 -37.67
CA ASN A 426 -18.73 18.48 -37.36
C ASN A 426 -19.28 19.74 -38.04
N GLY A 427 -18.46 20.80 -38.12
CA GLY A 427 -18.84 22.05 -38.80
C GLY A 427 -19.05 21.91 -40.32
N THR A 428 -18.54 20.85 -40.95
CA THR A 428 -18.65 20.64 -42.40
C THR A 428 -19.85 19.76 -42.80
N LEU A 429 -20.55 19.13 -41.85
CA LEU A 429 -21.57 18.11 -42.15
C LEU A 429 -22.70 18.62 -43.04
N ALA A 430 -23.16 19.86 -42.81
CA ALA A 430 -24.22 20.47 -43.61
C ALA A 430 -23.79 20.64 -45.08
N ASP A 431 -22.57 21.14 -45.31
CA ASP A 431 -22.02 21.35 -46.66
C ASP A 431 -21.72 20.02 -47.37
N ARG A 432 -21.25 19.01 -46.62
CA ARG A 432 -20.83 17.71 -47.16
C ARG A 432 -22.00 16.82 -47.54
N PHE A 433 -23.08 16.84 -46.75
CA PHE A 433 -24.18 15.89 -46.90
C PHE A 433 -25.52 16.55 -47.23
N GLY A 434 -25.60 17.88 -47.28
CA GLY A 434 -26.84 18.60 -47.59
C GLY A 434 -28.00 18.29 -46.62
N GLY A 435 -27.66 17.89 -45.38
CA GLY A 435 -28.63 17.41 -44.38
C GLY A 435 -29.03 15.93 -44.52
N GLY A 436 -28.48 15.17 -45.48
CA GLY A 436 -28.63 13.72 -45.56
C GLY A 436 -27.87 12.96 -44.46
N ILE A 437 -28.21 11.68 -44.24
CA ILE A 437 -27.45 10.76 -43.38
C ILE A 437 -27.10 9.52 -44.22
N PRO A 438 -25.96 9.53 -44.95
CA PRO A 438 -25.59 8.51 -45.93
C PRO A 438 -24.98 7.24 -45.29
N ALA A 439 -25.54 6.78 -44.16
CA ALA A 439 -25.01 5.70 -43.31
C ALA A 439 -24.62 4.42 -44.06
N ASP A 440 -25.34 4.10 -45.14
CA ASP A 440 -25.15 2.89 -45.96
C ASP A 440 -24.81 3.22 -47.43
N ALA A 441 -24.33 4.44 -47.71
CA ALA A 441 -24.01 4.84 -49.07
C ALA A 441 -22.76 4.12 -49.57
N ALA A 442 -22.83 3.59 -50.79
CA ALA A 442 -21.70 2.97 -51.49
C ALA A 442 -21.29 3.79 -52.71
N ASP A 443 -20.04 3.66 -53.14
CA ASP A 443 -19.56 4.18 -54.42
C ASP A 443 -20.09 3.35 -55.61
N GLU A 444 -19.74 3.75 -56.84
CA GLU A 444 -20.14 3.04 -58.07
C GLU A 444 -19.61 1.60 -58.15
N GLN A 445 -18.61 1.26 -57.35
CA GLN A 445 -17.99 -0.07 -57.26
C GLN A 445 -18.55 -0.89 -56.09
N GLY A 446 -19.48 -0.33 -55.31
CA GLY A 446 -20.11 -0.99 -54.17
C GLY A 446 -19.29 -0.90 -52.87
N ASN A 447 -18.24 -0.08 -52.80
CA ASN A 447 -17.49 0.13 -51.56
C ASN A 447 -18.19 1.14 -50.64
N PRO A 448 -18.22 0.91 -49.31
CA PRO A 448 -18.80 1.87 -48.37
C PRO A 448 -18.11 3.24 -48.43
N GLN A 449 -18.89 4.32 -48.62
CA GLN A 449 -18.36 5.69 -48.70
C GLN A 449 -17.71 6.15 -47.40
N GLU A 450 -18.19 5.64 -46.26
CA GLU A 450 -17.65 5.95 -44.94
C GLU A 450 -16.18 5.51 -44.76
N LEU A 451 -15.73 4.46 -45.47
CA LEU A 451 -14.33 4.03 -45.46
C LEU A 451 -13.42 4.92 -46.33
N ALA A 452 -13.97 5.56 -47.36
CA ALA A 452 -13.23 6.45 -48.26
C ALA A 452 -13.03 7.85 -47.65
N ASP A 453 -13.77 8.20 -46.60
CA ASP A 453 -13.71 9.50 -45.94
C ASP A 453 -12.58 9.58 -44.92
N ALA A 454 -11.37 9.92 -45.39
CA ALA A 454 -10.19 10.06 -44.53
C ALA A 454 -10.36 11.11 -43.42
N ALA A 455 -11.18 12.16 -43.62
CA ALA A 455 -11.43 13.16 -42.59
C ALA A 455 -12.28 12.59 -41.44
N TYR A 456 -13.29 11.78 -41.79
CA TYR A 456 -14.08 11.03 -40.82
C TYR A 456 -13.23 10.01 -40.05
N MET A 457 -12.52 9.13 -40.79
CA MET A 457 -11.74 8.03 -40.21
C MET A 457 -10.58 8.49 -39.32
N ARG A 458 -10.07 9.71 -39.52
CA ARG A 458 -9.00 10.30 -38.69
C ARG A 458 -9.52 11.01 -37.44
N ALA A 459 -10.74 11.54 -37.47
CA ALA A 459 -11.26 12.32 -36.36
C ALA A 459 -11.53 11.44 -35.13
N LEU A 460 -11.06 11.89 -33.96
CA LEU A 460 -11.11 11.13 -32.68
C LEU A 460 -10.38 9.77 -32.71
N SER A 461 -9.46 9.55 -33.67
CA SER A 461 -8.58 8.38 -33.70
C SER A 461 -7.21 8.75 -33.11
N VAL A 462 -6.85 8.17 -31.95
CA VAL A 462 -5.67 8.59 -31.16
C VAL A 462 -4.57 7.53 -31.09
N ASP A 463 -4.96 6.25 -31.09
CA ASP A 463 -4.09 5.11 -30.75
C ASP A 463 -4.06 4.01 -31.83
N GLY A 464 -4.71 4.26 -32.98
CA GLY A 464 -4.84 3.26 -34.06
C GLY A 464 -5.78 2.09 -33.75
N GLY A 465 -6.38 2.04 -32.55
CA GLY A 465 -7.36 1.03 -32.12
C GLY A 465 -8.77 1.26 -32.64
N GLY A 466 -9.02 2.41 -33.29
CA GLY A 466 -10.25 2.74 -34.02
C GLY A 466 -11.45 3.15 -33.16
N ALA A 467 -11.32 3.16 -31.83
CA ALA A 467 -12.38 3.61 -30.93
C ALA A 467 -12.39 5.14 -30.83
N MET A 468 -13.53 5.77 -31.11
CA MET A 468 -13.77 7.20 -30.94
C MET A 468 -14.09 7.59 -29.49
N ALA A 469 -14.84 6.73 -28.82
CA ALA A 469 -15.50 7.03 -27.56
C ALA A 469 -15.86 5.74 -26.82
N ARG A 470 -16.36 5.88 -25.60
CA ARG A 470 -16.92 4.78 -24.81
C ARG A 470 -18.33 5.15 -24.35
N LEU A 471 -19.28 4.25 -24.57
CA LEU A 471 -20.68 4.41 -24.18
C LEU A 471 -20.96 3.61 -22.90
N SER A 472 -21.50 4.28 -21.89
CA SER A 472 -21.94 3.68 -20.62
C SER A 472 -23.42 3.93 -20.37
N ILE A 473 -24.18 2.86 -20.11
CA ILE A 473 -25.59 2.90 -19.73
C ILE A 473 -25.75 2.05 -18.45
N PRO A 474 -25.53 2.64 -17.26
CA PRO A 474 -25.47 1.87 -16.01
C PRO A 474 -26.71 1.03 -15.73
N LYS A 475 -27.91 1.58 -16.02
CA LYS A 475 -29.21 0.93 -15.77
C LYS A 475 -29.33 -0.46 -16.42
N ILE A 476 -28.70 -0.64 -17.58
CA ILE A 476 -28.75 -1.90 -18.34
C ILE A 476 -27.38 -2.57 -18.47
N SER A 477 -26.41 -2.12 -17.66
CA SER A 477 -25.05 -2.66 -17.59
C SER A 477 -24.31 -2.66 -18.94
N VAL A 478 -24.53 -1.62 -19.77
CA VAL A 478 -23.80 -1.42 -21.03
C VAL A 478 -22.56 -0.59 -20.74
N ASN A 479 -21.40 -1.08 -21.18
CA ASN A 479 -20.14 -0.35 -21.11
C ASN A 479 -19.21 -0.81 -22.24
N ILE A 480 -19.32 -0.19 -23.41
CA ILE A 480 -18.75 -0.68 -24.67
C ILE A 480 -18.12 0.45 -25.49
N ALA A 481 -17.13 0.12 -26.31
CA ALA A 481 -16.46 1.08 -27.19
C ALA A 481 -17.36 1.50 -28.37
N VAL A 482 -17.21 2.76 -28.78
CA VAL A 482 -17.81 3.36 -29.97
C VAL A 482 -16.74 3.51 -31.03
N TYR A 483 -16.97 3.01 -32.23
CA TYR A 483 -16.04 3.00 -33.35
C TYR A 483 -16.61 3.83 -34.52
N HIS A 484 -15.73 4.17 -35.47
CA HIS A 484 -16.15 4.64 -36.79
C HIS A 484 -16.98 3.59 -37.53
N THR A 485 -17.87 4.06 -38.39
CA THR A 485 -18.75 3.28 -39.29
C THR A 485 -19.83 2.47 -38.60
N THR A 486 -20.75 1.93 -39.39
CA THR A 486 -21.76 0.96 -38.95
C THR A 486 -21.69 -0.36 -39.72
N LEU A 487 -20.49 -0.73 -40.19
CA LEU A 487 -20.23 -1.98 -40.89
C LEU A 487 -20.30 -3.20 -39.95
N ASP A 488 -20.49 -4.38 -40.53
CA ASP A 488 -20.65 -5.65 -39.80
C ASP A 488 -19.46 -5.96 -38.88
N ASP A 489 -18.22 -5.64 -39.29
CA ASP A 489 -17.02 -5.86 -38.47
C ASP A 489 -16.95 -4.92 -37.25
N VAL A 490 -17.64 -3.78 -37.31
CA VAL A 490 -17.78 -2.83 -36.21
C VAL A 490 -18.95 -3.19 -35.29
N LEU A 491 -20.13 -3.42 -35.86
CA LEU A 491 -21.33 -3.77 -35.09
C LEU A 491 -21.21 -5.12 -34.38
N SER A 492 -20.31 -5.99 -34.85
CA SER A 492 -20.00 -7.27 -34.18
C SER A 492 -19.12 -7.14 -32.95
N LYS A 493 -18.35 -6.05 -32.80
CA LYS A 493 -17.44 -5.83 -31.66
C LYS A 493 -17.86 -4.70 -30.72
N GLY A 494 -18.76 -3.82 -31.12
CA GLY A 494 -19.17 -2.69 -30.29
C GLY A 494 -20.28 -1.83 -30.90
N VAL A 495 -20.24 -0.54 -30.57
CA VAL A 495 -21.17 0.47 -31.10
C VAL A 495 -20.51 1.12 -32.32
N GLY A 496 -21.25 1.22 -33.41
CA GLY A 496 -20.86 2.01 -34.58
C GLY A 496 -21.43 3.42 -34.51
N HIS A 497 -20.62 4.41 -34.87
CA HIS A 497 -21.08 5.77 -35.10
C HIS A 497 -21.66 5.86 -36.53
N ILE A 498 -22.89 6.34 -36.67
CA ILE A 498 -23.55 6.49 -37.98
C ILE A 498 -22.88 7.60 -38.79
N TYR A 499 -22.33 7.24 -39.96
CA TYR A 499 -21.70 8.18 -40.88
C TYR A 499 -22.66 9.30 -41.34
N GLY A 500 -22.15 10.53 -41.39
CA GLY A 500 -22.94 11.74 -41.68
C GLY A 500 -23.65 12.38 -40.48
N THR A 501 -23.53 11.79 -39.29
CA THR A 501 -23.94 12.43 -38.03
C THR A 501 -22.73 13.07 -37.34
N ALA A 502 -22.97 13.95 -36.36
CA ALA A 502 -21.91 14.64 -35.64
C ALA A 502 -21.10 13.66 -34.79
N LEU A 503 -19.77 13.77 -34.86
CA LEU A 503 -18.86 13.08 -33.96
C LEU A 503 -19.18 13.45 -32.50
N PRO A 504 -19.02 12.51 -31.56
CA PRO A 504 -19.50 12.63 -30.18
C PRO A 504 -18.67 13.59 -29.30
N VAL A 505 -18.37 14.81 -29.75
CA VAL A 505 -17.60 15.80 -28.97
C VAL A 505 -18.46 16.56 -27.95
N GLY A 506 -19.80 16.45 -28.04
CA GLY A 506 -20.73 16.97 -27.04
C GLY A 506 -20.92 18.49 -27.03
N ASP A 507 -20.47 19.20 -28.07
CA ASP A 507 -20.69 20.65 -28.21
C ASP A 507 -22.18 20.96 -28.55
N PRO A 508 -22.72 22.12 -28.16
CA PRO A 508 -24.07 22.54 -28.53
C PRO A 508 -24.33 22.44 -30.03
N HIS A 509 -25.60 22.24 -30.42
CA HIS A 509 -26.03 22.13 -31.82
C HIS A 509 -25.50 20.90 -32.57
N THR A 510 -24.93 19.91 -31.87
CA THR A 510 -24.48 18.65 -32.46
C THR A 510 -25.52 17.53 -32.29
N TYR A 511 -25.63 16.67 -33.30
CA TYR A 511 -26.51 15.50 -33.30
C TYR A 511 -25.74 14.25 -33.71
N THR A 512 -25.49 13.36 -32.76
CA THR A 512 -24.78 12.09 -32.95
C THR A 512 -25.77 10.94 -32.99
N VAL A 513 -25.54 9.96 -33.87
CA VAL A 513 -26.31 8.71 -33.85
C VAL A 513 -25.38 7.50 -33.73
N LEU A 514 -25.74 6.60 -32.83
CA LEU A 514 -24.98 5.42 -32.46
C LEU A 514 -25.82 4.16 -32.71
N ALA A 515 -25.26 3.16 -33.38
CA ALA A 515 -25.94 1.92 -33.70
C ALA A 515 -25.20 0.71 -33.09
N ALA A 516 -25.96 -0.29 -32.62
CA ALA A 516 -25.41 -1.59 -32.25
C ALA A 516 -26.45 -2.69 -32.43
N HIS A 517 -26.00 -3.94 -32.56
CA HIS A 517 -26.89 -5.09 -32.63
C HIS A 517 -27.68 -5.33 -31.32
N SER A 518 -28.79 -6.06 -31.46
CA SER A 518 -29.59 -6.61 -30.37
C SER A 518 -29.78 -8.10 -30.57
N GLY A 519 -29.65 -8.90 -29.50
CA GLY A 519 -29.95 -10.34 -29.49
C GLY A 519 -28.96 -11.24 -30.23
N GLY A 520 -27.71 -10.79 -30.44
CA GLY A 520 -26.69 -11.55 -31.17
C GLY A 520 -25.81 -12.46 -30.28
N VAL A 521 -25.13 -13.44 -30.90
CA VAL A 521 -24.17 -14.35 -30.23
C VAL A 521 -22.85 -13.68 -29.83
N GLN A 522 -22.62 -12.43 -30.28
CA GLN A 522 -21.39 -11.67 -30.10
C GLN A 522 -21.38 -10.81 -28.82
N GLY A 523 -22.48 -10.78 -28.06
CA GLY A 523 -22.59 -10.06 -26.78
C GLY A 523 -23.95 -9.38 -26.60
N MET A 524 -24.25 -8.88 -25.39
CA MET A 524 -25.55 -8.23 -25.13
C MET A 524 -25.72 -6.87 -25.81
N LEU A 525 -24.66 -6.10 -26.12
CA LEU A 525 -24.71 -4.81 -26.84
C LEU A 525 -25.97 -3.97 -26.51
N PHE A 526 -26.86 -3.68 -27.47
CA PHE A 526 -28.11 -2.93 -27.26
C PHE A 526 -29.34 -3.82 -27.01
N THR A 527 -29.17 -5.12 -26.73
CA THR A 527 -30.27 -6.06 -26.46
C THR A 527 -31.24 -5.54 -25.40
N ARG A 528 -30.72 -4.89 -24.35
CA ARG A 528 -31.51 -4.34 -23.24
C ARG A 528 -31.93 -2.88 -23.42
N LEU A 529 -31.67 -2.28 -24.58
CA LEU A 529 -31.97 -0.86 -24.82
C LEU A 529 -33.47 -0.55 -24.70
N SER A 530 -34.34 -1.54 -24.93
CA SER A 530 -35.80 -1.42 -24.74
C SER A 530 -36.24 -1.22 -23.29
N GLU A 531 -35.37 -1.44 -22.31
CA GLU A 531 -35.64 -1.20 -20.88
C GLU A 531 -35.49 0.29 -20.49
N MET A 532 -34.90 1.10 -21.37
CA MET A 532 -34.69 2.53 -21.16
C MET A 532 -35.99 3.32 -21.31
N ARG A 533 -36.14 4.38 -20.52
CA ARG A 533 -37.32 5.25 -20.45
C ARG A 533 -36.89 6.72 -20.41
N GLN A 534 -37.84 7.60 -20.72
CA GLN A 534 -37.65 9.03 -20.52
C GLN A 534 -37.23 9.33 -19.08
N GLY A 535 -36.24 10.20 -18.92
CA GLY A 535 -35.64 10.56 -17.63
C GLY A 535 -34.41 9.74 -17.24
N ASP A 536 -34.22 8.53 -17.81
CA ASP A 536 -33.00 7.75 -17.59
C ASP A 536 -31.76 8.44 -18.18
N VAL A 537 -30.57 8.03 -17.75
CA VAL A 537 -29.30 8.64 -18.14
C VAL A 537 -28.34 7.65 -18.79
N PHE A 538 -27.50 8.16 -19.68
CA PHE A 538 -26.34 7.46 -20.25
C PHE A 538 -25.18 8.44 -20.43
N TYR A 539 -23.98 7.90 -20.68
CA TYR A 539 -22.75 8.66 -20.70
C TYR A 539 -21.89 8.30 -21.91
N LEU A 540 -21.27 9.31 -22.52
CA LEU A 540 -20.20 9.15 -23.50
C LEU A 540 -18.89 9.68 -22.92
N ASP A 541 -17.85 8.85 -22.89
CA ASP A 541 -16.47 9.25 -22.61
C ASP A 541 -15.74 9.43 -23.94
N VAL A 542 -15.34 10.66 -24.24
CA VAL A 542 -14.63 11.02 -25.48
C VAL A 542 -13.33 11.72 -25.11
N LEU A 543 -12.20 11.08 -25.45
CA LEU A 543 -10.87 11.53 -25.04
C LEU A 543 -10.83 11.84 -23.54
N GLY A 544 -11.50 11.03 -22.71
CA GLY A 544 -11.59 11.17 -21.26
C GLY A 544 -12.66 12.11 -20.76
N GLY A 545 -13.19 13.00 -21.60
CA GLY A 545 -14.26 13.91 -21.20
C GLY A 545 -15.60 13.17 -21.13
N GLU A 546 -16.16 13.08 -19.93
CA GLU A 546 -17.46 12.45 -19.70
C GLU A 546 -18.61 13.40 -20.05
N GLN A 547 -19.56 12.88 -20.82
CA GLN A 547 -20.72 13.61 -21.30
C GLN A 547 -21.98 12.88 -20.84
N GLY A 548 -22.68 13.44 -19.86
CA GLY A 548 -23.98 12.93 -19.41
C GLY A 548 -25.13 13.37 -20.31
N TYR A 549 -26.00 12.42 -20.65
CA TYR A 549 -27.21 12.64 -21.45
C TYR A 549 -28.43 12.12 -20.71
N ARG A 550 -29.54 12.86 -20.75
CA ARG A 550 -30.83 12.44 -20.21
C ARG A 550 -31.78 12.09 -21.35
N ILE A 551 -32.39 10.91 -21.29
CA ILE A 551 -33.32 10.44 -22.32
C ILE A 551 -34.59 11.28 -22.31
N THR A 552 -34.91 11.84 -23.47
CA THR A 552 -36.09 12.69 -23.70
C THR A 552 -37.12 12.02 -24.60
N ASP A 553 -36.71 11.03 -25.41
CA ASP A 553 -37.59 10.40 -26.39
C ASP A 553 -37.21 8.93 -26.63
N VAL A 554 -38.23 8.07 -26.75
CA VAL A 554 -38.10 6.65 -27.07
C VAL A 554 -39.19 6.30 -28.08
N ARG A 555 -38.81 5.80 -29.26
CA ARG A 555 -39.76 5.47 -30.33
C ARG A 555 -39.37 4.22 -31.11
N THR A 556 -40.36 3.50 -31.61
CA THR A 556 -40.18 2.37 -32.54
C THR A 556 -40.68 2.79 -33.92
N ILE A 557 -39.86 2.56 -34.95
CA ILE A 557 -40.13 2.95 -36.34
C ILE A 557 -39.78 1.81 -37.29
N THR A 558 -40.32 1.85 -38.51
CA THR A 558 -39.89 0.93 -39.56
C THR A 558 -38.53 1.38 -40.14
N PRO A 559 -37.70 0.46 -40.69
CA PRO A 559 -36.40 0.80 -41.25
C PRO A 559 -36.46 1.88 -42.34
N GLU A 560 -37.50 1.90 -43.17
CA GLU A 560 -37.67 2.86 -44.27
C GLU A 560 -37.92 4.29 -43.76
N ARG A 561 -38.33 4.44 -42.50
CA ARG A 561 -38.55 5.74 -41.85
C ARG A 561 -37.32 6.24 -41.11
N MET A 562 -36.25 5.45 -41.01
CA MET A 562 -35.10 5.74 -40.16
C MET A 562 -34.44 7.07 -40.51
N GLU A 563 -33.99 7.24 -41.74
CA GLU A 563 -33.30 8.47 -42.15
C GLU A 563 -34.16 9.72 -41.91
N ARG A 564 -35.42 9.71 -42.39
CA ARG A 564 -36.37 10.82 -42.18
C ARG A 564 -36.57 11.13 -40.69
N THR A 565 -36.67 10.11 -39.86
CA THR A 565 -36.90 10.29 -38.42
C THR A 565 -35.67 10.86 -37.73
N LEU A 566 -34.47 10.40 -38.08
CA LEU A 566 -33.21 10.94 -37.54
C LEU A 566 -33.01 12.40 -37.96
N GLN A 567 -33.33 12.76 -39.20
CA GLN A 567 -33.32 14.15 -39.67
C GLN A 567 -34.31 15.03 -38.89
N GLN A 568 -35.54 14.54 -38.66
CA GLN A 568 -36.54 15.26 -37.85
C GLN A 568 -36.07 15.50 -36.41
N ILE A 569 -35.42 14.51 -35.79
CA ILE A 569 -34.87 14.65 -34.44
C ILE A 569 -33.72 15.67 -34.45
N ARG A 570 -32.79 15.59 -35.41
CA ARG A 570 -31.71 16.57 -35.58
C ARG A 570 -32.27 17.99 -35.67
N ASP A 571 -33.22 18.21 -36.57
CA ASP A 571 -33.76 19.54 -36.85
C ASP A 571 -34.55 20.10 -35.66
N ALA A 572 -35.20 19.23 -34.87
CA ALA A 572 -35.88 19.62 -33.62
C ALA A 572 -34.90 20.07 -32.52
N HIS A 573 -33.66 19.59 -32.55
CA HIS A 573 -32.63 19.88 -31.56
C HIS A 573 -31.50 20.80 -32.06
N GLN A 574 -31.58 21.29 -33.29
CA GLN A 574 -30.53 22.09 -33.94
C GLN A 574 -30.12 23.36 -33.16
N SER A 575 -31.04 23.95 -32.39
CA SER A 575 -30.79 25.16 -31.60
C SER A 575 -30.56 24.89 -30.11
N GLY A 576 -30.48 23.62 -29.71
CA GLY A 576 -30.33 23.19 -28.32
C GLY A 576 -28.96 22.60 -28.00
N ASP A 577 -28.87 21.96 -26.83
CA ASP A 577 -27.68 21.24 -26.41
C ASP A 577 -27.40 20.00 -27.30
N ALA A 578 -26.20 19.44 -27.16
CA ALA A 578 -25.80 18.23 -27.88
C ALA A 578 -26.82 17.10 -27.67
N THR A 579 -27.16 16.38 -28.74
CA THR A 579 -28.17 15.34 -28.73
C THR A 579 -27.60 14.04 -29.28
N VAL A 580 -27.87 12.92 -28.62
CA VAL A 580 -27.42 11.58 -29.03
C VAL A 580 -28.62 10.66 -29.18
N THR A 581 -28.70 9.94 -30.29
CA THR A 581 -29.69 8.87 -30.50
C THR A 581 -29.01 7.51 -30.61
N MET A 582 -29.44 6.55 -29.80
CA MET A 582 -29.04 5.16 -29.90
C MET A 582 -30.07 4.36 -30.70
N VAL A 583 -29.61 3.54 -31.64
CA VAL A 583 -30.43 2.79 -32.58
C VAL A 583 -30.13 1.29 -32.48
N THR A 584 -31.17 0.47 -32.42
CA THR A 584 -31.04 -0.98 -32.54
C THR A 584 -32.26 -1.63 -33.20
N CYS A 585 -32.16 -2.91 -33.56
CA CYS A 585 -33.26 -3.70 -34.11
C CYS A 585 -34.25 -4.14 -33.03
N THR A 586 -35.54 -4.19 -33.36
CA THR A 586 -36.60 -4.64 -32.45
C THR A 586 -37.76 -5.25 -33.26
N PRO A 587 -38.62 -6.13 -32.71
CA PRO A 587 -38.41 -6.93 -31.49
C PRO A 587 -37.24 -7.91 -31.63
N ILE A 588 -36.64 -8.28 -30.50
CA ILE A 588 -35.50 -9.21 -30.45
C ILE A 588 -35.87 -10.54 -31.14
N GLY A 589 -34.99 -11.02 -32.04
CA GLY A 589 -35.19 -12.26 -32.79
C GLY A 589 -36.08 -12.14 -34.03
N VAL A 590 -36.72 -10.98 -34.25
CA VAL A 590 -37.54 -10.68 -35.42
C VAL A 590 -36.92 -9.55 -36.25
N ASN A 591 -36.42 -8.50 -35.59
CA ASN A 591 -35.66 -7.39 -36.18
C ASN A 591 -36.37 -6.61 -37.31
N THR A 592 -37.71 -6.60 -37.30
CA THR A 592 -38.55 -5.92 -38.31
C THR A 592 -38.52 -4.40 -38.21
N ASP A 593 -38.31 -3.88 -37.01
CA ASP A 593 -38.38 -2.46 -36.69
C ASP A 593 -37.05 -1.95 -36.12
N ARG A 594 -36.97 -0.64 -35.89
CA ARG A 594 -35.85 0.06 -35.25
C ARG A 594 -36.34 0.76 -33.99
N LEU A 595 -35.65 0.51 -32.88
CA LEU A 595 -35.82 1.24 -31.63
C LEU A 595 -34.84 2.41 -31.60
N LEU A 596 -35.35 3.62 -31.41
CA LEU A 596 -34.59 4.85 -31.23
C LEU A 596 -34.75 5.31 -29.78
N VAL A 597 -33.63 5.55 -29.11
CA VAL A 597 -33.57 6.14 -27.75
C VAL A 597 -32.72 7.40 -27.83
N THR A 598 -33.36 8.56 -27.67
CA THR A 598 -32.72 9.88 -27.80
C THR A 598 -32.54 10.53 -26.44
N GLY A 599 -31.34 11.03 -26.19
CA GLY A 599 -31.04 11.86 -25.03
C GLY A 599 -30.38 13.18 -25.39
N VAL A 600 -30.65 14.18 -24.57
CA VAL A 600 -30.09 15.54 -24.67
C VAL A 600 -29.07 15.72 -23.55
N ARG A 601 -27.96 16.42 -23.85
CA ARG A 601 -26.89 16.71 -22.90
C ARG A 601 -27.48 17.38 -21.66
N ALA A 602 -27.09 16.92 -20.49
CA ALA A 602 -27.53 17.48 -19.23
C ALA A 602 -26.38 17.45 -18.20
N PRO A 603 -26.35 18.37 -17.24
CA PRO A 603 -25.51 18.21 -16.06
C PRO A 603 -26.05 17.01 -15.26
N VAL A 604 -25.36 15.88 -15.34
CA VAL A 604 -25.75 14.64 -14.63
C VAL A 604 -24.87 14.48 -13.38
N PRO A 605 -25.44 14.27 -12.18
CA PRO A 605 -24.75 14.49 -10.90
C PRO A 605 -23.94 13.31 -10.33
N GLN A 606 -23.59 12.28 -11.12
CA GLN A 606 -22.94 11.07 -10.57
C GLN A 606 -21.85 10.53 -11.49
N SER A 607 -20.70 10.17 -10.90
CA SER A 607 -19.64 9.40 -11.54
C SER A 607 -20.17 8.06 -12.03
N ILE A 608 -19.68 7.58 -13.18
CA ILE A 608 -20.06 6.27 -13.74
C ILE A 608 -19.80 5.19 -12.68
N PRO A 609 -20.83 4.51 -12.14
CA PRO A 609 -20.60 3.35 -11.29
C PRO A 609 -19.81 2.32 -12.09
N ALA A 610 -18.76 1.73 -11.50
CA ALA A 610 -18.00 0.67 -12.16
C ALA A 610 -18.99 -0.34 -12.74
N ALA A 611 -18.91 -0.58 -14.06
CA ALA A 611 -19.76 -1.56 -14.72
C ALA A 611 -19.39 -2.94 -14.18
N SER A 612 -19.99 -3.32 -13.05
CA SER A 612 -19.92 -4.70 -12.55
C SER A 612 -20.47 -5.56 -13.67
N THR A 613 -19.62 -6.42 -14.20
CA THR A 613 -19.89 -7.44 -15.21
C THR A 613 -21.36 -7.79 -15.31
N GLN A 614 -21.96 -7.55 -16.48
CA GLN A 614 -23.31 -7.94 -16.90
C GLN A 614 -24.04 -8.89 -15.92
N ARG A 615 -24.76 -8.34 -14.94
CA ARG A 615 -25.58 -9.14 -14.02
C ARG A 615 -27.03 -9.06 -14.47
N ASP A 616 -27.55 -10.17 -14.99
CA ASP A 616 -28.97 -10.33 -15.23
C ASP A 616 -29.66 -10.72 -13.91
N GLY A 617 -30.31 -9.73 -13.28
CA GLY A 617 -31.08 -9.94 -12.05
C GLY A 617 -32.21 -10.95 -12.20
N THR A 618 -32.71 -11.16 -13.43
CA THR A 618 -33.73 -12.17 -13.75
C THR A 618 -33.13 -13.56 -13.71
N LEU A 619 -31.96 -13.78 -14.35
CA LEU A 619 -31.21 -15.03 -14.27
C LEU A 619 -30.78 -15.34 -12.83
N ILE A 620 -30.37 -14.33 -12.06
CA ILE A 620 -30.04 -14.50 -10.63
C ILE A 620 -31.30 -14.91 -9.84
N ALA A 621 -32.44 -14.26 -10.06
CA ALA A 621 -33.69 -14.61 -9.41
C ALA A 621 -34.17 -16.03 -9.77
N VAL A 622 -34.02 -16.44 -11.03
CA VAL A 622 -34.29 -17.82 -11.48
C VAL A 622 -33.34 -18.80 -10.81
N GLY A 623 -32.04 -18.49 -10.75
CA GLY A 623 -31.03 -19.32 -10.06
C GLY A 623 -31.32 -19.49 -8.57
N VAL A 624 -31.66 -18.41 -7.86
CA VAL A 624 -32.07 -18.45 -6.45
C VAL A 624 -33.36 -19.26 -6.28
N GLY A 625 -34.34 -19.09 -7.18
CA GLY A 625 -35.58 -19.87 -7.17
C GLY A 625 -35.33 -21.38 -7.31
N VAL A 626 -34.45 -21.78 -8.23
CA VAL A 626 -34.04 -23.18 -8.41
C VAL A 626 -33.31 -23.72 -7.18
N ALA A 627 -32.41 -22.94 -6.57
CA ALA A 627 -31.68 -23.34 -5.38
C ALA A 627 -32.59 -23.53 -4.15
N VAL A 628 -33.54 -22.61 -3.94
CA VAL A 628 -34.55 -22.72 -2.87
C VAL A 628 -35.44 -23.95 -3.08
N PHE A 629 -35.86 -24.20 -4.33
CA PHE A 629 -36.65 -25.39 -4.66
C PHE A 629 -35.85 -26.70 -4.40
N ALA A 630 -34.57 -26.74 -4.78
CA ALA A 630 -33.71 -27.89 -4.52
C ALA A 630 -33.51 -28.16 -3.01
N LEU A 631 -33.33 -27.10 -2.21
CA LEU A 631 -33.22 -27.20 -0.74
C LEU A 631 -34.52 -27.68 -0.09
N ALA A 632 -35.67 -27.18 -0.54
CA ALA A 632 -36.97 -27.64 -0.07
C ALA A 632 -37.21 -29.13 -0.40
N LEU A 633 -36.79 -29.56 -1.59
CA LEU A 633 -36.87 -30.96 -2.01
C LEU A 633 -35.96 -31.87 -1.15
N ALA A 634 -34.72 -31.43 -0.88
CA ALA A 634 -33.79 -32.14 -0.01
C ALA A 634 -34.33 -32.28 1.43
N ALA A 635 -34.88 -31.19 1.99
CA ALA A 635 -35.51 -31.21 3.31
C ALA A 635 -36.70 -32.19 3.37
N ALA A 636 -37.56 -32.21 2.35
CA ALA A 636 -38.67 -33.15 2.26
C ALA A 636 -38.21 -34.62 2.22
N ILE A 637 -37.11 -34.92 1.52
CA ILE A 637 -36.51 -36.26 1.47
C ILE A 637 -35.97 -36.67 2.86
N VAL A 638 -35.33 -35.76 3.59
CA VAL A 638 -34.81 -36.02 4.95
C VAL A 638 -35.94 -36.28 5.96
N VAL A 639 -37.02 -35.51 5.90
CA VAL A 639 -38.21 -35.72 6.75
C VAL A 639 -38.89 -37.06 6.44
N ARG A 640 -38.94 -37.45 5.15
CA ARG A 640 -39.49 -38.74 4.72
C ARG A 640 -38.61 -39.92 5.14
N ARG A 641 -37.28 -39.77 5.18
CA ARG A 641 -36.37 -40.79 5.73
C ARG A 641 -36.48 -40.93 7.24
N ARG A 642 -36.64 -39.84 7.99
CA ARG A 642 -36.83 -39.88 9.46
C ARG A 642 -38.14 -40.54 9.87
N SER A 643 -39.22 -40.34 9.10
CA SER A 643 -40.51 -41.00 9.34
C SER A 643 -40.49 -42.50 9.04
N TRP A 644 -39.63 -42.96 8.13
CA TRP A 644 -39.40 -44.40 7.89
C TRP A 644 -38.56 -45.07 8.98
N CYS A 645 -37.49 -44.44 9.45
CA CYS A 645 -36.68 -44.99 10.57
C CYS A 645 -37.39 -44.94 11.93
N GLY A 646 -38.41 -44.08 12.10
CA GLY A 646 -39.25 -44.05 13.31
C GLY A 646 -40.23 -45.21 13.41
N GLY A 647 -40.64 -45.81 12.28
CA GLY A 647 -41.59 -46.92 12.23
C GLY A 647 -41.01 -48.29 12.61
N GLU A 648 -39.70 -48.49 12.49
CA GLU A 648 -39.05 -49.75 12.84
C GLU A 648 -38.74 -49.87 14.35
N ARG A 649 -38.60 -48.75 15.07
CA ARG A 649 -38.39 -48.77 16.53
C ARG A 649 -39.64 -49.13 17.33
N SER A 650 -40.84 -48.84 16.82
CA SER A 650 -42.11 -49.22 17.47
C SER A 650 -42.49 -50.68 17.24
N ALA A 651 -42.00 -51.32 16.17
CA ALA A 651 -42.22 -52.76 15.92
C ALA A 651 -41.30 -53.67 16.77
N GLY A 652 -40.10 -53.21 17.16
CA GLY A 652 -39.17 -53.98 18.00
C GLY A 652 -39.58 -54.06 19.48
N MET A 653 -40.19 -53.01 20.04
CA MET A 653 -40.60 -52.97 21.45
C MET A 653 -41.89 -53.77 21.74
N ALA A 654 -42.74 -53.99 20.74
CA ALA A 654 -43.97 -54.78 20.88
C ALA A 654 -43.72 -56.30 20.97
N ARG A 655 -42.52 -56.78 20.58
CA ARG A 655 -42.19 -58.22 20.58
C ARG A 655 -41.57 -58.72 21.88
N VAL A 656 -40.99 -57.83 22.69
CA VAL A 656 -40.37 -58.18 23.99
C VAL A 656 -41.40 -58.19 25.14
N LEU A 657 -42.55 -57.52 24.98
CA LEU A 657 -43.62 -57.50 25.99
C LEU A 657 -44.65 -58.65 25.84
N ALA A 658 -44.49 -59.52 24.85
CA ALA A 658 -45.41 -60.65 24.60
C ALA A 658 -44.85 -62.03 25.05
N GLU A 659 -43.63 -62.10 25.59
CA GLU A 659 -43.06 -63.35 26.16
C GLU A 659 -43.09 -63.40 27.70
N HIS A 660 -43.77 -62.45 28.35
CA HIS A 660 -44.01 -62.43 29.80
C HIS A 660 -45.49 -62.21 30.15
N ALA A 661 -46.40 -62.87 29.43
CA ALA A 661 -47.82 -62.99 29.78
C ALA A 661 -48.26 -64.46 29.72
#